data_AF-A0A4P9Z6K6-F1
#
_entry.id   AF-A0A4P9Z6K6-F1
#
_cell.length_a   1.000
_cell.length_b   1.000
_cell.length_c   1.000
_cell.angle_alpha   90.00
_cell.angle_beta   90.00
_cell.angle_gamma   90.00
#
_symmetry.space_group_name_H-M   'P 1'
#
loop_
_entity.id
_entity.type
_entity.pdbx_description
1 polymer ?
#
loop_
_entity_poly.entity_id
_entity_poly.type
_entity_poly.pdbx_seq_one_letter_code
_entity_poly.pdbx_strand_id
1 'polypeptide(L)'
;MKILLAQPRGFCAGVVRAIEIVERALEKYGPPVYVRHEIVHNKYVVESLKAKGAVFVEDLHEVPANAITVFSAHGVAKSVEEEAAARGLPVLNATCPLVTKVHNQGKRYVSKGRKLVLIGHEGHPEVVGTMGQVPGPVILVQSVEDVAALDLPSDEPMAYITQTTLSVDDTRDIIAALEDRFSDLEGPDTRDICYATQNRQSSVRDLSKLVDVILVVGATNSSNSNRLREIGTEVGVPSYLIADGSQLNPEWLKDAKTVGITAGASAPEVLVDDVIDALRRIGPVTVSVLPGREENIEFRLPAELTQQIKIGSYLVKQKLLGRKRYPLVLMLEPLFRCNLACVGCGKIDYPDAILNRRMSAQECWDAADECGAPMVAIPGGEPLIHKEIGEIVRGLVERKKFVSLCTNALLLEKKLDLFEPSPYLFFSVHLDGLKDHHDKAVSQKGVFDRAVSAIKAAKARGFTVNVNATIFDGHPAEEIAKFLDFTTELGVGVSMSPGYAYERAPDQEHFLNRTKTKKLFRDVFALGKGKKWNFMHSGLFLDFLAGNQNFECEPWGMPARNIFGWQKPCYLLGEGYTKTFKELMETTDWDTYGTGKYEKCADCMAHCGYEPTAANAAVSNPFKALKVSLFGIKTSGPMAPEIDLSKQRPAQYVFSSEVQKRLSEIRADEAKAAEAKAAKLAAQTAAPATNASTAA
;
A
#
# COMPACT_ATOMS: atom_id res chain seq x y z
N MET A 1 30.34 -29.73 -26.89
CA MET A 1 30.26 -28.26 -27.00
C MET A 1 30.24 -27.64 -25.61
N LYS A 2 31.00 -26.57 -25.37
CA LYS A 2 30.95 -25.86 -24.08
C LYS A 2 29.92 -24.73 -24.18
N ILE A 3 29.07 -24.59 -23.17
CA ILE A 3 28.09 -23.50 -23.06
C ILE A 3 28.50 -22.61 -21.88
N LEU A 4 28.63 -21.31 -22.15
CA LEU A 4 28.89 -20.28 -21.14
C LEU A 4 27.65 -19.39 -20.99
N LEU A 5 27.10 -19.34 -19.79
CA LEU A 5 25.96 -18.47 -19.48
C LEU A 5 26.45 -17.13 -18.91
N ALA A 6 25.97 -16.02 -19.46
CA ALA A 6 26.22 -14.69 -18.91
C ALA A 6 25.59 -14.51 -17.52
N GLN A 7 26.22 -13.72 -16.66
CA GLN A 7 25.71 -13.36 -15.34
C GLN A 7 25.91 -11.84 -15.11
N PRO A 8 24.84 -11.06 -14.85
CA PRO A 8 23.43 -11.45 -14.84
C PRO A 8 22.84 -11.61 -16.27
N ARG A 9 21.70 -12.31 -16.37
CA ARG A 9 20.90 -12.48 -17.60
C ARG A 9 19.41 -12.57 -17.24
N GLY A 10 18.52 -12.44 -18.22
CA GLY A 10 17.09 -12.69 -18.03
C GLY A 10 16.38 -11.59 -17.25
N PHE A 11 15.32 -11.92 -16.50
CA PHE A 11 14.45 -10.95 -15.81
C PHE A 11 15.16 -9.92 -14.92
N CYS A 12 14.73 -8.65 -15.02
CA CYS A 12 15.09 -7.59 -14.08
C CYS A 12 13.96 -7.35 -13.06
N ALA A 13 14.25 -6.59 -11.98
CA ALA A 13 13.28 -6.30 -10.92
C ALA A 13 11.99 -5.61 -11.43
N GLY A 14 12.12 -4.75 -12.45
CA GLY A 14 10.97 -4.07 -13.05
C GLY A 14 10.03 -5.02 -13.77
N VAL A 15 10.59 -5.97 -14.52
CA VAL A 15 9.85 -7.01 -15.26
C VAL A 15 9.17 -7.98 -14.29
N VAL A 16 9.89 -8.48 -13.28
CA VAL A 16 9.32 -9.36 -12.25
C VAL A 16 8.12 -8.69 -11.58
N ARG A 17 8.28 -7.44 -11.13
CA ARG A 17 7.19 -6.66 -10.52
C ARG A 17 5.99 -6.53 -11.47
N ALA A 18 6.22 -6.22 -12.75
CA ALA A 18 5.13 -5.98 -13.69
C ALA A 18 4.32 -7.25 -13.99
N ILE A 19 4.99 -8.38 -14.18
CA ILE A 19 4.34 -9.69 -14.35
C ILE A 19 3.53 -10.03 -13.10
N GLU A 20 4.14 -9.88 -11.92
CA GLU A 20 3.50 -10.21 -10.64
C GLU A 20 2.27 -9.32 -10.35
N ILE A 21 2.26 -8.05 -10.80
CA ILE A 21 1.06 -7.19 -10.73
C ILE A 21 -0.10 -7.79 -11.53
N VAL A 22 0.15 -8.26 -12.75
CA VAL A 22 -0.91 -8.85 -13.59
C VAL A 22 -1.38 -10.18 -13.00
N GLU A 23 -0.47 -11.05 -12.57
CA GLU A 23 -0.82 -12.33 -11.96
C GLU A 23 -1.67 -12.13 -10.70
N ARG A 24 -1.24 -11.23 -9.80
CA ARG A 24 -2.00 -10.92 -8.57
C ARG A 24 -3.31 -10.19 -8.85
N ALA A 25 -3.38 -9.40 -9.92
CA ALA A 25 -4.64 -8.81 -10.35
C ALA A 25 -5.63 -9.88 -10.82
N LEU A 26 -5.16 -10.87 -11.60
CA LEU A 26 -5.98 -12.00 -12.06
C LEU A 26 -6.45 -12.84 -10.87
N GLU A 27 -5.59 -13.11 -9.89
CA GLU A 27 -5.95 -13.81 -8.66
C GLU A 27 -6.99 -13.05 -7.82
N LYS A 28 -6.83 -11.72 -7.71
CA LYS A 28 -7.66 -10.88 -6.84
C LYS A 28 -9.03 -10.56 -7.45
N TYR A 29 -9.05 -10.19 -8.73
CA TYR A 29 -10.24 -9.65 -9.39
C TYR A 29 -10.91 -10.66 -10.33
N GLY A 30 -10.24 -11.79 -10.61
CA GLY A 30 -10.65 -12.74 -11.63
C GLY A 30 -10.39 -12.22 -13.06
N PRO A 31 -10.42 -13.10 -14.07
CA PRO A 31 -10.34 -12.68 -15.47
C PRO A 31 -11.69 -12.09 -15.94
N PRO A 32 -11.67 -11.13 -16.90
CA PRO A 32 -10.48 -10.59 -17.57
C PRO A 32 -9.81 -9.44 -16.80
N VAL A 33 -8.47 -9.40 -16.84
CA VAL A 33 -7.66 -8.22 -16.49
C VAL A 33 -7.09 -7.61 -17.77
N TYR A 34 -7.39 -6.34 -18.03
CA TYR A 34 -6.94 -5.65 -19.24
C TYR A 34 -5.57 -5.02 -19.01
N VAL A 35 -4.65 -5.18 -19.95
CA VAL A 35 -3.30 -4.62 -19.89
C VAL A 35 -3.10 -3.73 -21.11
N ARG A 36 -2.76 -2.45 -20.89
CA ARG A 36 -2.46 -1.53 -21.99
C ARG A 36 -1.06 -1.79 -22.53
N HIS A 37 -1.00 -2.15 -23.81
CA HIS A 37 0.15 -2.74 -24.51
C HIS A 37 0.65 -4.02 -23.84
N GLU A 38 1.65 -4.67 -24.45
CA GLU A 38 2.35 -5.78 -23.80
C GLU A 38 2.92 -5.36 -22.43
N ILE A 39 2.72 -6.18 -21.40
CA ILE A 39 3.21 -5.89 -20.03
C ILE A 39 4.73 -5.72 -20.02
N VAL A 40 5.41 -6.53 -20.84
CA VAL A 40 6.83 -6.51 -21.19
C VAL A 40 6.98 -7.05 -22.62
N HIS A 41 8.01 -6.63 -23.37
CA HIS A 41 8.28 -7.13 -24.72
C HIS A 41 8.83 -8.57 -24.71
N ASN A 42 7.95 -9.54 -24.49
CA ASN A 42 8.25 -10.97 -24.60
C ASN A 42 6.98 -11.81 -24.85
N LYS A 43 6.93 -12.46 -26.01
CA LYS A 43 5.77 -13.25 -26.44
C LYS A 43 5.41 -14.39 -25.48
N TYR A 44 6.38 -15.12 -24.93
CA TYR A 44 6.11 -16.21 -24.00
C TYR A 44 5.41 -15.69 -22.73
N VAL A 45 5.86 -14.57 -22.18
CA VAL A 45 5.23 -13.93 -21.01
C VAL A 45 3.82 -13.47 -21.34
N VAL A 46 3.63 -12.80 -22.48
CA VAL A 46 2.32 -12.33 -22.94
C VAL A 46 1.34 -13.49 -23.12
N GLU A 47 1.73 -14.55 -23.82
CA GLU A 47 0.86 -15.71 -24.05
C GLU A 47 0.57 -16.48 -22.75
N SER A 48 1.54 -16.59 -21.84
CA SER A 48 1.33 -17.18 -20.51
C SER A 48 0.27 -16.40 -19.70
N LEU A 49 0.32 -15.07 -19.73
CA LEU A 49 -0.67 -14.24 -19.05
C LEU A 49 -2.04 -14.26 -19.75
N LYS A 50 -2.08 -14.30 -21.09
CA LYS A 50 -3.34 -14.50 -21.84
C LYS A 50 -4.01 -15.81 -21.48
N ALA A 51 -3.24 -16.90 -21.38
CA ALA A 51 -3.75 -18.20 -20.95
C ALA A 51 -4.34 -18.19 -19.53
N LYS A 52 -3.85 -17.29 -18.66
CA LYS A 52 -4.41 -17.04 -17.32
C LYS A 52 -5.61 -16.08 -17.31
N GLY A 53 -5.94 -15.47 -18.45
CA GLY A 53 -7.09 -14.58 -18.64
C GLY A 53 -6.78 -13.08 -18.68
N ALA A 54 -5.52 -12.69 -18.90
CA ALA A 54 -5.19 -11.30 -19.23
C ALA A 54 -5.60 -10.97 -20.68
N VAL A 55 -6.06 -9.74 -20.92
CA VAL A 55 -6.43 -9.23 -22.24
C VAL A 55 -5.57 -8.02 -22.55
N PHE A 56 -4.71 -8.12 -23.57
CA PHE A 56 -3.83 -7.03 -23.99
C PHE A 56 -4.54 -6.16 -25.03
N VAL A 57 -4.54 -4.86 -24.82
CA VAL A 57 -5.21 -3.86 -25.68
C VAL A 57 -4.25 -2.74 -26.05
N GLU A 58 -4.43 -2.15 -27.23
CA GLU A 58 -3.62 -1.02 -27.67
C GLU A 58 -4.20 0.30 -27.16
N ASP A 59 -5.52 0.43 -27.28
CA ASP A 59 -6.25 1.60 -26.86
C ASP A 59 -7.12 1.29 -25.63
N LEU A 60 -7.22 2.27 -24.74
CA LEU A 60 -8.08 2.10 -23.58
C LEU A 60 -9.54 1.97 -24.02
N HIS A 61 -9.98 2.55 -25.14
CA HIS A 61 -11.36 2.43 -25.64
C HIS A 61 -11.83 0.99 -25.80
N GLU A 62 -10.91 0.05 -26.01
CA GLU A 62 -11.16 -1.39 -26.08
C GLU A 62 -11.48 -2.01 -24.70
N VAL A 63 -11.11 -1.32 -23.62
CA VAL A 63 -11.35 -1.75 -22.24
C VAL A 63 -12.79 -1.45 -21.84
N PRO A 64 -13.59 -2.45 -21.42
CA PRO A 64 -14.94 -2.23 -20.93
C PRO A 64 -14.95 -1.31 -19.71
N ALA A 65 -16.06 -0.58 -19.54
CA ALA A 65 -16.26 0.22 -18.34
C ALA A 65 -16.09 -0.65 -17.08
N ASN A 66 -15.35 -0.14 -16.11
CA ASN A 66 -15.11 -0.78 -14.81
C ASN A 66 -14.18 -2.00 -14.81
N ALA A 67 -13.66 -2.41 -15.97
CA ALA A 67 -12.70 -3.50 -16.02
C ALA A 67 -11.35 -3.08 -15.39
N ILE A 68 -10.67 -4.03 -14.74
CA ILE A 68 -9.35 -3.78 -14.14
C ILE A 68 -8.34 -3.56 -15.27
N THR A 69 -7.68 -2.41 -15.22
CA THR A 69 -6.70 -1.99 -16.21
C THR A 69 -5.31 -1.96 -15.59
N VAL A 70 -4.32 -2.50 -16.29
CA VAL A 70 -2.91 -2.45 -15.91
C VAL A 70 -2.15 -1.64 -16.94
N PHE A 71 -1.39 -0.64 -16.50
CA PHE A 71 -0.42 0.04 -17.37
C PHE A 71 0.90 -0.73 -17.38
N SER A 72 1.50 -0.91 -18.56
CA SER A 72 2.70 -1.74 -18.72
C SER A 72 3.94 -1.19 -17.99
N ALA A 73 5.00 -2.01 -17.93
CA ALA A 73 6.26 -1.64 -17.29
C ALA A 73 6.95 -0.41 -17.90
N HIS A 74 6.67 -0.13 -19.18
CA HIS A 74 7.26 0.95 -19.97
C HIS A 74 6.71 2.34 -19.61
N GLY A 75 5.60 2.41 -18.89
CA GLY A 75 4.92 3.67 -18.62
C GLY A 75 3.96 4.11 -19.72
N VAL A 76 3.13 5.08 -19.39
CA VAL A 76 2.12 5.67 -20.30
C VAL A 76 2.17 7.19 -20.23
N ALA A 77 1.73 7.85 -21.29
CA ALA A 77 1.60 9.30 -21.35
C ALA A 77 0.54 9.82 -20.36
N LYS A 78 0.63 11.10 -19.98
CA LYS A 78 -0.33 11.72 -19.06
C LYS A 78 -1.76 11.69 -19.58
N SER A 79 -1.94 11.88 -20.88
CA SER A 79 -3.24 11.79 -21.56
C SER A 79 -3.91 10.43 -21.39
N VAL A 80 -3.14 9.34 -21.33
CA VAL A 80 -3.66 7.98 -21.10
C VAL A 80 -4.14 7.80 -19.66
N GLU A 81 -3.41 8.36 -18.68
CA GLU A 81 -3.86 8.38 -17.29
C GLU A 81 -5.16 9.18 -17.14
N GLU A 82 -5.24 10.33 -17.82
CA GLU A 82 -6.42 11.21 -17.82
C GLU A 82 -7.60 10.56 -18.52
N GLU A 83 -7.39 9.85 -19.62
CA GLU A 83 -8.43 9.09 -20.30
C GLU A 83 -8.96 7.94 -19.42
N ALA A 84 -8.06 7.19 -18.77
CA ALA A 84 -8.46 6.14 -17.83
C ALA A 84 -9.27 6.72 -16.66
N ALA A 85 -8.85 7.86 -16.13
CA ALA A 85 -9.55 8.57 -15.05
C ALA A 85 -10.92 9.10 -15.50
N ALA A 86 -10.99 9.72 -16.68
CA ALA A 86 -12.23 10.24 -17.28
C ALA A 86 -13.24 9.12 -17.54
N ARG A 87 -12.75 7.92 -17.90
CA ARG A 87 -13.57 6.71 -18.08
C ARG A 87 -13.79 5.92 -16.78
N GLY A 88 -13.23 6.40 -15.67
CA GLY A 88 -13.34 5.80 -14.35
C GLY A 88 -12.79 4.37 -14.28
N LEU A 89 -11.80 4.01 -15.09
CA LEU A 89 -11.21 2.68 -15.09
C LEU A 89 -10.38 2.47 -13.80
N PRO A 90 -10.57 1.36 -13.05
CA PRO A 90 -9.64 0.99 -11.98
C PRO A 90 -8.27 0.63 -12.55
N VAL A 91 -7.24 1.41 -12.22
CA VAL A 91 -5.89 1.24 -12.78
C VAL A 91 -4.90 0.70 -11.74
N LEU A 92 -4.16 -0.34 -12.11
CA LEU A 92 -2.94 -0.79 -11.44
C LEU A 92 -1.74 -0.35 -12.29
N ASN A 93 -0.90 0.54 -11.76
CA ASN A 93 0.24 1.05 -12.52
C ASN A 93 1.48 0.15 -12.35
N ALA A 94 1.82 -0.62 -13.38
CA ALA A 94 2.98 -1.51 -13.39
C ALA A 94 4.26 -0.84 -13.92
N THR A 95 4.24 0.47 -14.23
CA THR A 95 5.43 1.23 -14.66
C THR A 95 6.61 0.94 -13.75
N CYS A 96 7.77 0.65 -14.35
CA CYS A 96 9.00 0.41 -13.62
C CYS A 96 9.37 1.66 -12.79
N PRO A 97 9.71 1.53 -11.48
CA PRO A 97 10.10 2.68 -10.67
C PRO A 97 11.28 3.49 -11.25
N LEU A 98 12.17 2.85 -12.02
CA LEU A 98 13.28 3.53 -12.69
C LEU A 98 12.82 4.38 -13.89
N VAL A 99 11.74 3.97 -14.59
CA VAL A 99 11.09 4.79 -15.61
C VAL A 99 10.37 5.98 -14.96
N THR A 100 9.68 5.74 -13.83
CA THR A 100 9.07 6.83 -13.05
C THR A 100 10.11 7.84 -12.56
N LYS A 101 11.32 7.39 -12.19
CA LYS A 101 12.44 8.29 -11.86
C LYS A 101 12.78 9.23 -13.03
N VAL A 102 12.87 8.70 -14.25
CA VAL A 102 13.12 9.49 -15.47
C VAL A 102 12.01 10.52 -15.72
N HIS A 103 10.73 10.14 -15.58
CA HIS A 103 9.60 11.07 -15.70
C HIS A 103 9.72 12.24 -14.72
N ASN A 104 10.07 11.94 -13.46
CA ASN A 104 10.21 12.96 -12.40
C ASN A 104 11.44 13.85 -12.60
N GLN A 105 12.54 13.30 -13.11
CA GLN A 105 13.72 14.09 -13.50
C GLN A 105 13.36 15.10 -14.61
N GLY A 106 12.70 14.64 -15.68
CA GLY A 106 12.25 15.53 -16.76
C GLY A 106 11.34 16.65 -16.25
N LYS A 107 10.31 16.31 -15.45
CA LYS A 107 9.42 17.29 -14.80
C LYS A 107 10.18 18.32 -13.98
N ARG A 108 11.19 17.88 -13.23
CA ARG A 108 12.02 18.75 -12.40
C ARG A 108 12.84 19.72 -13.24
N TYR A 109 13.48 19.26 -14.30
CA TYR A 109 14.27 20.15 -15.18
C TYR A 109 13.41 21.20 -15.86
N VAL A 110 12.25 20.81 -16.40
CA VAL A 110 11.31 21.78 -16.99
C VAL A 110 10.81 22.78 -15.95
N SER A 111 10.53 22.34 -14.71
CA SER A 111 10.11 23.27 -13.64
C SER A 111 11.16 24.32 -13.26
N LYS A 112 12.45 24.08 -13.62
CA LYS A 112 13.55 25.05 -13.48
C LYS A 112 13.69 25.97 -14.69
N GLY A 113 12.82 25.87 -15.69
CA GLY A 113 12.86 26.66 -16.92
C GLY A 113 13.83 26.16 -17.98
N ARG A 114 14.32 24.92 -17.88
CA ARG A 114 15.22 24.32 -18.88
C ARG A 114 14.43 23.64 -20.00
N LYS A 115 14.88 23.77 -21.25
CA LYS A 115 14.40 22.97 -22.38
C LYS A 115 14.92 21.54 -22.25
N LEU A 116 14.09 20.55 -22.54
CA LEU A 116 14.43 19.15 -22.29
C LEU A 116 14.68 18.37 -23.59
N VAL A 117 15.82 17.69 -23.64
CA VAL A 117 16.14 16.65 -24.62
C VAL A 117 15.91 15.28 -23.99
N LEU A 118 15.24 14.39 -24.72
CA LEU A 118 15.16 12.98 -24.41
C LEU A 118 16.03 12.22 -25.41
N ILE A 119 17.04 11.51 -24.92
CA ILE A 119 17.82 10.56 -25.71
C ILE A 119 17.06 9.24 -25.68
N GLY A 120 16.63 8.75 -26.84
CA GLY A 120 15.78 7.56 -26.91
C GLY A 120 15.39 7.20 -28.34
N HIS A 121 14.78 6.03 -28.54
CA HIS A 121 14.31 5.62 -29.86
C HIS A 121 12.89 6.09 -30.15
N GLU A 122 12.70 6.70 -31.32
CA GLU A 122 11.38 7.12 -31.78
C GLU A 122 10.40 5.94 -31.84
N GLY A 123 9.16 6.19 -31.41
CA GLY A 123 8.10 5.19 -31.38
C GLY A 123 8.19 4.16 -30.24
N HIS A 124 9.26 4.15 -29.44
CA HIS A 124 9.35 3.23 -28.31
C HIS A 124 8.32 3.61 -27.21
N PRO A 125 7.56 2.65 -26.64
CA PRO A 125 6.52 2.96 -25.64
C PRO A 125 7.00 3.78 -24.44
N GLU A 126 8.22 3.50 -23.96
CA GLU A 126 8.85 4.27 -22.86
C GLU A 126 9.15 5.72 -23.25
N VAL A 127 9.56 5.97 -24.50
CA VAL A 127 9.85 7.31 -25.02
C VAL A 127 8.56 8.10 -25.15
N VAL A 128 7.53 7.50 -25.77
CA VAL A 128 6.19 8.10 -25.87
C VAL A 128 5.61 8.40 -24.49
N GLY A 129 5.73 7.47 -23.54
CA GLY A 129 5.30 7.65 -22.16
C GLY A 129 6.04 8.79 -21.47
N THR A 130 7.36 8.85 -21.60
CA THR A 130 8.21 9.89 -21.00
C THR A 130 7.90 11.27 -21.55
N MET A 131 7.85 11.42 -22.87
CA MET A 131 7.50 12.69 -23.54
C MET A 131 6.10 13.15 -23.13
N GLY A 132 5.14 12.23 -23.03
CA GLY A 132 3.78 12.54 -22.62
C GLY A 132 3.60 12.80 -21.12
N GLN A 133 4.62 12.56 -20.28
CA GLN A 133 4.57 12.79 -18.84
C GLN A 133 5.21 14.11 -18.43
N VAL A 134 6.22 14.57 -19.17
CA VAL A 134 6.89 15.84 -18.90
C VAL A 134 6.05 17.00 -19.48
N PRO A 135 5.76 18.06 -18.70
CA PRO A 135 5.06 19.22 -19.23
C PRO A 135 5.92 19.98 -20.24
N GLY A 136 5.31 20.52 -21.30
CA GLY A 136 6.02 21.32 -22.30
C GLY A 136 6.71 20.51 -23.41
N PRO A 137 7.39 21.19 -24.36
CA PRO A 137 8.05 20.52 -25.48
C PRO A 137 9.28 19.73 -25.00
N VAL A 138 9.33 18.44 -25.36
CA VAL A 138 10.48 17.56 -25.18
C VAL A 138 11.04 17.24 -26.57
N ILE A 139 12.34 17.47 -26.77
CA ILE A 139 13.02 17.23 -28.04
C ILE A 139 13.61 15.82 -28.01
N LEU A 140 13.25 14.98 -28.97
CA LEU A 140 13.81 13.63 -29.08
C LEU A 140 15.09 13.66 -29.93
N VAL A 141 16.15 13.00 -29.46
CA VAL A 141 17.37 12.75 -30.23
C VAL A 141 17.74 11.27 -30.16
N GLN A 142 18.22 10.71 -31.27
CA GLN A 142 18.60 9.30 -31.41
C GLN A 142 20.09 9.14 -31.75
N SER A 143 20.75 10.20 -32.23
CA SER A 143 22.15 10.17 -32.67
C SER A 143 22.89 11.49 -32.44
N VAL A 144 24.21 11.48 -32.68
CA VAL A 144 25.06 12.68 -32.65
C VAL A 144 24.66 13.66 -33.77
N GLU A 145 24.22 13.14 -34.92
CA GLU A 145 23.73 13.95 -36.03
C GLU A 145 22.43 14.69 -35.67
N ASP A 146 21.54 14.07 -34.89
CA ASP A 146 20.32 14.73 -34.39
C ASP A 146 20.69 15.90 -33.47
N VAL A 147 21.70 15.73 -32.62
CA VAL A 147 22.23 16.81 -31.77
C VAL A 147 22.81 17.93 -32.63
N ALA A 148 23.53 17.58 -33.70
CA ALA A 148 24.09 18.55 -34.64
C ALA A 148 23.00 19.39 -35.35
N ALA A 149 21.83 18.80 -35.60
CA ALA A 149 20.71 19.41 -36.30
C ALA A 149 19.79 20.28 -35.42
N LEU A 150 20.00 20.34 -34.10
CA LEU A 150 19.13 21.09 -33.18
C LEU A 150 19.16 22.61 -33.45
N ASP A 151 18.06 23.19 -33.90
CA ASP A 151 17.93 24.64 -34.12
C ASP A 151 17.71 25.40 -32.78
N LEU A 152 18.76 25.44 -31.95
CA LEU A 152 18.78 26.07 -30.63
C LEU A 152 20.12 26.80 -30.38
N PRO A 153 20.11 27.97 -29.70
CA PRO A 153 21.34 28.67 -29.29
C PRO A 153 22.20 27.83 -28.34
N SER A 154 23.53 28.02 -28.39
CA SER A 154 24.47 27.29 -27.52
C SER A 154 24.45 27.73 -26.05
N ASP A 155 23.87 28.89 -25.74
CA ASP A 155 23.65 29.44 -24.40
C ASP A 155 22.23 29.17 -23.86
N GLU A 156 21.40 28.43 -24.61
CA GLU A 156 20.09 28.01 -24.15
C GLU A 156 20.22 27.10 -22.90
N PRO A 157 19.46 27.36 -21.82
CA PRO A 157 19.42 26.47 -20.66
C PRO A 157 18.79 25.12 -21.00
N MET A 158 19.63 24.10 -21.20
CA MET A 158 19.22 22.77 -21.62
C MET A 158 19.28 21.78 -20.47
N ALA A 159 18.46 20.74 -20.55
CA ALA A 159 18.64 19.53 -19.79
C ALA A 159 18.42 18.30 -20.66
N TYR A 160 18.97 17.16 -20.27
CA TYR A 160 18.67 15.89 -20.92
C TYR A 160 18.20 14.81 -19.94
N ILE A 161 17.46 13.84 -20.47
CA ILE A 161 17.12 12.57 -19.85
C ILE A 161 17.27 11.45 -20.88
N THR A 162 17.31 10.19 -20.44
CA THR A 162 17.60 9.05 -21.32
C THR A 162 16.57 7.94 -21.14
N GLN A 163 16.25 7.23 -22.22
CA GLN A 163 15.56 5.94 -22.14
C GLN A 163 16.41 4.91 -21.38
N THR A 164 15.77 4.07 -20.55
CA THR A 164 16.45 3.17 -19.60
C THR A 164 17.12 1.94 -20.23
N THR A 165 16.85 1.65 -21.51
CA THR A 165 17.30 0.44 -22.22
C THR A 165 18.32 0.70 -23.33
N LEU A 166 18.91 1.89 -23.40
CA LEU A 166 19.86 2.27 -24.46
C LEU A 166 21.23 1.58 -24.32
N SER A 167 22.01 1.60 -25.42
CA SER A 167 23.44 1.29 -25.40
C SER A 167 24.16 2.31 -24.53
N VAL A 168 24.97 1.84 -23.57
CA VAL A 168 25.74 2.75 -22.69
C VAL A 168 26.77 3.53 -23.49
N ASP A 169 27.36 2.91 -24.52
CA ASP A 169 28.41 3.54 -25.33
C ASP A 169 27.81 4.61 -26.26
N ASP A 170 26.80 4.27 -27.07
CA ASP A 170 26.13 5.21 -27.98
C ASP A 170 25.54 6.40 -27.22
N THR A 171 24.93 6.15 -26.05
CA THR A 171 24.34 7.23 -25.24
C THR A 171 25.40 8.19 -24.73
N ARG A 172 26.59 7.70 -24.39
CA ARG A 172 27.71 8.54 -23.95
C ARG A 172 28.19 9.44 -25.08
N ASP A 173 28.23 8.95 -26.32
CA ASP A 173 28.64 9.76 -27.47
C ASP A 173 27.62 10.88 -27.77
N ILE A 174 26.32 10.59 -27.63
CA ILE A 174 25.26 11.61 -27.75
C ILE A 174 25.34 12.65 -26.63
N ILE A 175 25.60 12.22 -25.38
CA ILE A 175 25.79 13.13 -24.25
C ILE A 175 27.01 14.03 -24.48
N ALA A 176 28.14 13.48 -24.92
CA ALA A 176 29.34 14.27 -25.23
C ALA A 176 29.04 15.32 -26.32
N ALA A 177 28.30 14.95 -27.37
CA ALA A 177 27.88 15.89 -28.40
C ALA A 177 26.96 17.01 -27.85
N LEU A 178 26.10 16.71 -26.87
CA LEU A 178 25.26 17.71 -26.20
C LEU A 178 26.11 18.64 -25.33
N GLU A 179 27.06 18.09 -24.58
CA GLU A 179 27.99 18.85 -23.71
C GLU A 179 28.89 19.78 -24.54
N ASP A 180 29.35 19.33 -25.71
CA ASP A 180 30.14 20.15 -26.63
C ASP A 180 29.31 21.28 -27.28
N ARG A 181 27.99 21.07 -27.47
CA ARG A 181 27.10 22.02 -28.14
C ARG A 181 26.52 23.08 -27.21
N PHE A 182 26.17 22.72 -25.97
CA PHE A 182 25.42 23.58 -25.05
C PHE A 182 26.21 23.92 -23.79
N SER A 183 26.43 25.21 -23.55
CA SER A 183 27.22 25.72 -22.42
C SER A 183 26.52 25.63 -21.06
N ASP A 184 25.18 25.55 -21.04
CA ASP A 184 24.36 25.37 -19.83
C ASP A 184 23.50 24.10 -19.95
N LEU A 185 24.14 22.93 -19.83
CA LEU A 185 23.51 21.61 -19.87
C LEU A 185 23.44 20.98 -18.47
N GLU A 186 22.24 20.59 -18.03
CA GLU A 186 22.05 19.75 -16.84
C GLU A 186 21.55 18.36 -17.24
N GLY A 187 22.12 17.29 -16.70
CA GLY A 187 21.59 15.96 -16.96
C GLY A 187 22.00 14.91 -15.95
N PRO A 188 21.38 13.74 -16.03
CA PRO A 188 21.76 12.59 -15.24
C PRO A 188 23.08 12.00 -15.76
N ASP A 189 23.86 11.44 -14.84
CA ASP A 189 25.07 10.67 -15.16
C ASP A 189 24.69 9.42 -15.99
N THR A 190 25.57 8.93 -16.87
CA THR A 190 25.34 7.71 -17.66
C THR A 190 25.01 6.47 -16.81
N ARG A 191 25.39 6.48 -15.52
CA ARG A 191 24.97 5.50 -14.50
C ARG A 191 23.44 5.47 -14.26
N ASP A 192 22.68 6.43 -14.75
CA ASP A 192 21.22 6.48 -14.64
C ASP A 192 20.47 5.66 -15.71
N ILE A 193 21.15 5.18 -16.77
CA ILE A 193 20.66 4.02 -17.54
C ILE A 193 20.40 2.90 -16.54
N CYS A 194 19.32 2.12 -16.66
CA CYS A 194 18.98 1.23 -15.55
C CYS A 194 20.08 0.18 -15.29
N TYR A 195 20.25 -0.18 -14.01
CA TYR A 195 21.29 -1.14 -13.59
C TYR A 195 21.23 -2.45 -14.39
N ALA A 196 20.03 -2.90 -14.72
CA ALA A 196 19.78 -4.15 -15.40
C ALA A 196 20.34 -4.16 -16.83
N THR A 197 20.17 -3.04 -17.54
CA THR A 197 20.73 -2.81 -18.88
C THR A 197 22.25 -2.79 -18.81
N GLN A 198 22.82 -1.97 -17.92
CA GLN A 198 24.28 -1.84 -17.76
C GLN A 198 24.93 -3.20 -17.45
N ASN A 199 24.43 -3.90 -16.43
CA ASN A 199 25.01 -5.17 -16.00
C ASN A 199 24.91 -6.24 -17.08
N ARG A 200 23.80 -6.32 -17.83
CA ARG A 200 23.65 -7.28 -18.94
C ARG A 200 24.61 -6.96 -20.08
N GLN A 201 24.75 -5.69 -20.46
CA GLN A 201 25.71 -5.27 -21.48
C GLN A 201 27.16 -5.60 -21.05
N SER A 202 27.53 -5.35 -19.80
CA SER A 202 28.83 -5.76 -19.24
C SER A 202 29.02 -7.27 -19.30
N SER A 203 28.00 -8.05 -18.90
CA SER A 203 28.08 -9.52 -18.91
C SER A 203 28.29 -10.08 -20.33
N VAL A 204 27.71 -9.44 -21.36
CA VAL A 204 27.90 -9.85 -22.76
C VAL A 204 29.30 -9.48 -23.26
N ARG A 205 29.85 -8.33 -22.87
CA ARG A 205 31.25 -7.98 -23.18
C ARG A 205 32.26 -8.92 -22.51
N ASP A 206 31.94 -9.46 -21.33
CA ASP A 206 32.78 -10.47 -20.69
C ASP A 206 32.59 -11.85 -21.32
N LEU A 207 31.36 -12.18 -21.72
CA LEU A 207 31.06 -13.41 -22.45
C LEU A 207 31.76 -13.48 -23.81
N SER A 208 31.78 -12.38 -24.57
CA SER A 208 32.37 -12.32 -25.92
C SER A 208 33.86 -12.62 -25.95
N LYS A 209 34.58 -12.40 -24.85
CA LYS A 209 36.01 -12.72 -24.72
C LYS A 209 36.30 -14.23 -24.69
N LEU A 210 35.28 -15.06 -24.48
CA LEU A 210 35.42 -16.47 -24.12
C LEU A 210 34.66 -17.42 -25.06
N VAL A 211 33.94 -16.91 -26.06
CA VAL A 211 33.00 -17.70 -26.88
C VAL A 211 33.19 -17.43 -28.37
N ASP A 212 32.83 -18.41 -29.19
CA ASP A 212 32.92 -18.35 -30.65
C ASP A 212 31.63 -17.79 -31.27
N VAL A 213 30.51 -17.90 -30.56
CA VAL A 213 29.18 -17.45 -30.98
C VAL A 213 28.34 -17.08 -29.76
N ILE A 214 27.50 -16.05 -29.88
CA ILE A 214 26.58 -15.61 -28.82
C ILE A 214 25.13 -15.80 -29.28
N LEU A 215 24.34 -16.46 -28.44
CA LEU A 215 22.88 -16.56 -28.57
C LEU A 215 22.25 -15.65 -27.52
N VAL A 216 21.49 -14.65 -27.98
CA VAL A 216 20.73 -13.74 -27.13
C VAL A 216 19.28 -14.19 -27.12
N VAL A 217 18.79 -14.64 -25.98
CA VAL A 217 17.38 -15.01 -25.81
C VAL A 217 16.55 -13.76 -25.58
N GLY A 218 15.63 -13.46 -26.49
CA GLY A 218 14.79 -12.26 -26.42
C GLY A 218 13.92 -12.05 -27.65
N ALA A 219 12.93 -11.16 -27.52
CA ALA A 219 12.04 -10.80 -28.62
C ALA A 219 12.67 -9.71 -29.51
N THR A 220 12.30 -9.69 -30.79
CA THR A 220 12.79 -8.70 -31.78
C THR A 220 12.36 -7.27 -31.44
N ASN A 221 11.21 -7.09 -30.79
CA ASN A 221 10.72 -5.79 -30.30
C ASN A 221 11.34 -5.36 -28.95
N SER A 222 12.25 -6.13 -28.37
CA SER A 222 12.93 -5.79 -27.11
C SER A 222 14.18 -4.96 -27.37
N SER A 223 14.14 -3.65 -27.07
CA SER A 223 15.29 -2.73 -27.22
C SER A 223 16.55 -3.26 -26.51
N ASN A 224 16.44 -3.62 -25.22
CA ASN A 224 17.56 -4.19 -24.46
C ASN A 224 18.12 -5.46 -25.10
N SER A 225 17.28 -6.38 -25.59
CA SER A 225 17.76 -7.65 -26.18
C SER A 225 18.54 -7.39 -27.49
N ASN A 226 18.10 -6.43 -28.30
CA ASN A 226 18.83 -6.05 -29.51
C ASN A 226 20.19 -5.43 -29.19
N ARG A 227 20.28 -4.56 -28.16
CA ARG A 227 21.57 -3.99 -27.71
C ARG A 227 22.56 -5.08 -27.30
N LEU A 228 22.11 -6.15 -26.63
CA LEU A 228 22.97 -7.28 -26.28
C LEU A 228 23.52 -8.02 -27.52
N ARG A 229 22.69 -8.20 -28.55
CA ARG A 229 23.12 -8.82 -29.82
C ARG A 229 24.14 -7.94 -30.54
N GLU A 230 23.87 -6.64 -30.63
CA GLU A 230 24.72 -5.68 -31.33
C GLU A 230 26.11 -5.58 -30.70
N ILE A 231 26.19 -5.52 -29.37
CA ILE A 231 27.47 -5.54 -28.64
C ILE A 231 28.32 -6.74 -29.05
N GLY A 232 27.72 -7.93 -29.16
CA GLY A 232 28.44 -9.13 -29.59
C GLY A 232 28.96 -9.02 -31.03
N THR A 233 28.16 -8.48 -31.94
CA THR A 233 28.57 -8.21 -33.33
C THR A 233 29.68 -7.17 -33.42
N GLU A 234 29.60 -6.08 -32.65
CA GLU A 234 30.58 -4.98 -32.63
C GLU A 234 31.97 -5.43 -32.17
N VAL A 235 32.02 -6.34 -31.20
CA VAL A 235 33.28 -6.94 -30.73
C VAL A 235 33.78 -8.10 -31.63
N GLY A 236 33.11 -8.34 -32.76
CA GLY A 236 33.53 -9.30 -33.78
C GLY A 236 33.09 -10.74 -33.54
N VAL A 237 32.17 -11.00 -32.62
CA VAL A 237 31.64 -12.36 -32.34
C VAL A 237 30.27 -12.55 -33.00
N PRO A 238 30.09 -13.58 -33.85
CA PRO A 238 28.78 -13.91 -34.41
C PRO A 238 27.69 -13.97 -33.34
N SER A 239 26.67 -13.12 -33.46
CA SER A 239 25.67 -12.92 -32.42
C SER A 239 24.25 -12.94 -32.97
N TYR A 240 23.40 -13.81 -32.43
CA TYR A 240 22.06 -14.08 -32.95
C TYR A 240 21.00 -13.84 -31.87
N LEU A 241 19.95 -13.10 -32.22
CA LEU A 241 18.77 -12.91 -31.38
C LEU A 241 17.76 -14.00 -31.72
N ILE A 242 17.37 -14.80 -30.72
CA ILE A 242 16.40 -15.89 -30.86
C ILE A 242 15.33 -15.80 -29.77
N ALA A 243 14.09 -16.10 -30.13
CA ALA A 243 12.98 -16.10 -29.17
C ALA A 243 13.03 -17.31 -28.23
N ASP A 244 13.41 -18.47 -28.75
CA ASP A 244 13.43 -19.77 -28.07
C ASP A 244 14.31 -20.77 -28.84
N GLY A 245 14.41 -22.01 -28.35
CA GLY A 245 15.23 -23.07 -28.91
C GLY A 245 14.77 -23.57 -30.29
N SER A 246 13.55 -23.26 -30.74
CA SER A 246 13.06 -23.64 -32.07
C SER A 246 13.67 -22.79 -33.19
N GLN A 247 14.17 -21.59 -32.86
CA GLN A 247 14.81 -20.67 -33.82
C GLN A 247 16.32 -20.90 -33.94
N LEU A 248 16.87 -21.86 -33.20
CA LEU A 248 18.28 -22.21 -33.29
C LEU A 248 18.59 -22.78 -34.68
N ASN A 249 19.50 -22.14 -35.42
CA ASN A 249 20.01 -22.68 -36.67
C ASN A 249 21.35 -23.41 -36.43
N PRO A 250 21.43 -24.74 -36.70
CA PRO A 250 22.66 -25.51 -36.50
C PRO A 250 23.87 -25.00 -37.30
N GLU A 251 23.66 -24.33 -38.44
CA GLU A 251 24.76 -23.79 -39.26
C GLU A 251 25.55 -22.69 -38.53
N TRP A 252 24.91 -21.96 -37.60
CA TRP A 252 25.61 -20.96 -36.77
C TRP A 252 26.65 -21.58 -35.82
N LEU A 253 26.59 -22.90 -35.63
CA LEU A 253 27.39 -23.63 -34.65
C LEU A 253 28.48 -24.51 -35.28
N LYS A 254 28.55 -24.56 -36.61
CA LYS A 254 29.32 -25.55 -37.38
C LYS A 254 30.79 -25.65 -36.95
N ASP A 255 31.40 -24.53 -36.59
CA ASP A 255 32.81 -24.43 -36.16
C ASP A 255 32.97 -23.96 -34.70
N ALA A 256 31.86 -23.77 -33.97
CA ALA A 256 31.87 -23.23 -32.62
C ALA A 256 32.23 -24.30 -31.57
N LYS A 257 33.30 -24.08 -30.82
CA LYS A 257 33.68 -24.94 -29.66
C LYS A 257 32.95 -24.50 -28.40
N THR A 258 32.79 -23.19 -28.24
CA THR A 258 32.16 -22.54 -27.09
C THR A 258 31.04 -21.61 -27.54
N VAL A 259 29.83 -21.89 -27.05
CA VAL A 259 28.63 -21.08 -27.30
C VAL A 259 28.32 -20.25 -26.06
N GLY A 260 28.19 -18.95 -26.22
CA GLY A 260 27.70 -18.04 -25.19
C GLY A 260 26.18 -17.94 -25.25
N ILE A 261 25.52 -17.95 -24.10
CA ILE A 261 24.09 -17.67 -23.99
C ILE A 261 23.86 -16.54 -22.99
N THR A 262 23.09 -15.55 -23.40
CA THR A 262 22.57 -14.49 -22.54
C THR A 262 21.09 -14.31 -22.80
N ALA A 263 20.43 -13.48 -22.01
CA ALA A 263 19.00 -13.23 -22.14
C ALA A 263 18.68 -11.77 -21.81
N GLY A 264 17.79 -11.18 -22.60
CA GLY A 264 17.30 -9.83 -22.36
C GLY A 264 16.50 -9.71 -21.07
N ALA A 265 16.32 -8.47 -20.59
CA ALA A 265 15.62 -8.16 -19.34
C ALA A 265 14.18 -8.68 -19.26
N SER A 266 13.55 -8.98 -20.41
CA SER A 266 12.18 -9.49 -20.51
C SER A 266 12.10 -10.99 -20.79
N ALA A 267 13.22 -11.71 -20.90
CA ALA A 267 13.25 -13.14 -21.20
C ALA A 267 13.27 -13.99 -19.91
N PRO A 268 12.31 -14.89 -19.70
CA PRO A 268 12.32 -15.81 -18.56
C PRO A 268 13.37 -16.91 -18.72
N GLU A 269 13.88 -17.44 -17.61
CA GLU A 269 14.93 -18.47 -17.59
C GLU A 269 14.51 -19.75 -18.33
N VAL A 270 13.21 -20.09 -18.35
CA VAL A 270 12.69 -21.25 -19.10
C VAL A 270 13.01 -21.21 -20.60
N LEU A 271 13.15 -20.02 -21.20
CA LEU A 271 13.55 -19.89 -22.61
C LEU A 271 15.06 -20.10 -22.79
N VAL A 272 15.86 -19.76 -21.77
CA VAL A 272 17.30 -20.07 -21.76
C VAL A 272 17.50 -21.58 -21.67
N ASP A 273 16.74 -22.24 -20.80
CA ASP A 273 16.75 -23.69 -20.67
C ASP A 273 16.31 -24.38 -21.97
N ASP A 274 15.27 -23.87 -22.65
CA ASP A 274 14.81 -24.40 -23.94
C ASP A 274 15.88 -24.29 -25.04
N VAL A 275 16.65 -23.19 -25.07
CA VAL A 275 17.80 -23.05 -25.98
C VAL A 275 18.92 -24.02 -25.63
N ILE A 276 19.21 -24.22 -24.34
CA ILE A 276 20.19 -25.22 -23.89
C ILE A 276 19.76 -26.63 -24.32
N ASP A 277 18.47 -26.95 -24.19
CA ASP A 277 17.91 -28.22 -24.63
C ASP A 277 17.95 -28.40 -26.15
N ALA A 278 17.73 -27.32 -26.92
CA ALA A 278 17.95 -27.33 -28.36
C ALA A 278 19.41 -27.65 -28.73
N LEU A 279 20.38 -27.09 -28.01
CA LEU A 279 21.80 -27.40 -28.19
C LEU A 279 22.15 -28.84 -27.79
N ARG A 280 21.53 -29.37 -26.72
CA ARG A 280 21.68 -30.79 -26.31
C ARG A 280 21.23 -31.77 -27.38
N ARG A 281 20.24 -31.40 -28.21
CA ARG A 281 19.78 -32.21 -29.34
C ARG A 281 20.80 -32.31 -30.47
N ILE A 282 21.71 -31.32 -30.59
CA ILE A 282 22.77 -31.31 -31.61
C ILE A 282 23.96 -32.16 -31.17
N GLY A 283 24.27 -32.19 -29.86
CA GLY A 283 25.32 -33.05 -29.33
C GLY A 283 25.57 -32.84 -27.83
N PRO A 284 26.57 -33.54 -27.25
CA PRO A 284 26.90 -33.42 -25.83
C PRO A 284 27.34 -31.98 -25.48
N VAL A 285 26.72 -31.42 -24.43
CA VAL A 285 27.03 -30.07 -23.93
C VAL A 285 27.52 -30.09 -22.49
N THR A 286 28.37 -29.14 -22.14
CA THR A 286 28.74 -28.84 -20.74
C THR A 286 28.40 -27.38 -20.47
N VAL A 287 27.58 -27.13 -19.45
CA VAL A 287 27.09 -25.78 -19.13
C VAL A 287 27.82 -25.25 -17.90
N SER A 288 28.28 -24.01 -17.98
CA SER A 288 28.84 -23.28 -16.83
C SER A 288 28.42 -21.81 -16.87
N VAL A 289 28.29 -21.20 -15.69
CA VAL A 289 27.91 -19.80 -15.55
C VAL A 289 29.17 -18.97 -15.33
N LEU A 290 29.29 -17.83 -16.02
CA LEU A 290 30.39 -16.89 -15.78
C LEU A 290 30.25 -16.23 -14.41
N PRO A 291 31.36 -15.88 -13.73
CA PRO A 291 31.29 -14.98 -12.59
C PRO A 291 30.69 -13.66 -13.05
N GLY A 292 29.85 -13.07 -12.21
CA GLY A 292 29.16 -11.83 -12.56
C GLY A 292 28.57 -11.16 -11.33
N ARG A 293 28.03 -9.95 -11.54
CA ARG A 293 27.42 -9.17 -10.47
C ARG A 293 26.10 -9.79 -10.03
N GLU A 294 25.92 -9.98 -8.73
CA GLU A 294 24.62 -10.36 -8.16
C GLU A 294 23.67 -9.16 -8.14
N GLU A 295 22.43 -9.38 -8.58
CA GLU A 295 21.36 -8.37 -8.59
C GLU A 295 20.37 -8.67 -7.46
N ASN A 296 20.45 -7.92 -6.35
CA ASN A 296 19.58 -8.10 -5.17
C ASN A 296 18.46 -7.03 -5.06
N ILE A 297 18.13 -6.39 -6.18
CA ILE A 297 17.13 -5.31 -6.22
C ILE A 297 15.74 -5.92 -6.41
N GLU A 298 14.79 -5.52 -5.56
CA GLU A 298 13.37 -5.89 -5.69
C GLU A 298 12.50 -4.63 -5.64
N PHE A 299 11.45 -4.58 -6.47
CA PHE A 299 10.48 -3.49 -6.46
C PHE A 299 9.16 -3.91 -5.85
N ARG A 300 8.61 -3.04 -5.00
CA ARG A 300 7.37 -3.30 -4.25
C ARG A 300 6.14 -3.25 -5.16
N LEU A 301 5.19 -4.13 -4.89
CA LEU A 301 3.88 -4.13 -5.53
C LEU A 301 2.98 -3.01 -5.01
N PRO A 302 1.92 -2.63 -5.76
CA PRO A 302 0.87 -1.75 -5.28
C PRO A 302 0.30 -2.21 -3.92
N ALA A 303 0.05 -1.26 -3.01
CA ALA A 303 -0.38 -1.53 -1.64
C ALA A 303 -1.69 -2.34 -1.59
N GLU A 304 -2.57 -2.09 -2.56
CA GLU A 304 -3.86 -2.73 -2.78
C GLU A 304 -3.74 -4.23 -3.02
N LEU A 305 -2.59 -4.72 -3.52
CA LEU A 305 -2.31 -6.14 -3.73
C LEU A 305 -1.60 -6.78 -2.53
N THR A 306 -0.98 -6.01 -1.62
CA THR A 306 -0.14 -6.56 -0.54
C THR A 306 -0.91 -6.75 0.78
N GLN A 307 -1.83 -5.85 1.13
CA GLN A 307 -2.55 -5.90 2.41
C GLN A 307 -3.54 -7.07 2.50
N GLN A 308 -4.39 -7.23 1.47
CA GLN A 308 -5.44 -8.26 1.44
C GLN A 308 -4.85 -9.68 1.46
N ILE A 309 -3.74 -9.92 0.76
CA ILE A 309 -3.07 -11.23 0.73
C ILE A 309 -2.48 -11.57 2.11
N LYS A 310 -1.81 -10.62 2.76
CA LYS A 310 -1.27 -10.85 4.11
C LYS A 310 -2.37 -11.09 5.15
N ILE A 311 -3.47 -10.35 5.07
CA ILE A 311 -4.62 -10.58 5.95
C ILE A 311 -5.28 -11.93 5.63
N GLY A 312 -5.53 -12.24 4.36
CA GLY A 312 -6.12 -13.51 3.93
C GLY A 312 -5.28 -14.72 4.32
N SER A 313 -3.96 -14.69 4.05
CA SER A 313 -3.03 -15.74 4.48
C SER A 313 -2.96 -15.88 6.00
N TYR A 314 -3.02 -14.77 6.74
CA TYR A 314 -3.12 -14.80 8.20
C TYR A 314 -4.40 -15.53 8.65
N LEU A 315 -5.57 -15.17 8.11
CA LEU A 315 -6.86 -15.82 8.43
C LEU A 315 -6.83 -17.32 8.13
N VAL A 316 -6.35 -17.70 6.94
CA VAL A 316 -6.20 -19.11 6.54
C VAL A 316 -5.29 -19.85 7.51
N LYS A 317 -4.14 -19.26 7.88
CA LYS A 317 -3.23 -19.85 8.87
C LYS A 317 -3.90 -20.04 10.23
N GLN A 318 -4.64 -19.06 10.75
CA GLN A 318 -5.33 -19.22 12.03
C GLN A 318 -6.36 -20.36 12.00
N LYS A 319 -7.10 -20.50 10.89
CA LYS A 319 -8.05 -21.61 10.70
C LYS A 319 -7.36 -22.97 10.62
N LEU A 320 -6.27 -23.09 9.88
CA LEU A 320 -5.48 -24.33 9.79
C LEU A 320 -4.89 -24.74 11.15
N LEU A 321 -4.55 -23.76 12.00
CA LEU A 321 -4.10 -23.99 13.38
C LEU A 321 -5.26 -24.30 14.35
N GLY A 322 -6.52 -24.37 13.88
CA GLY A 322 -7.69 -24.65 14.71
C GLY A 322 -8.00 -23.58 15.76
N ARG A 323 -7.43 -22.37 15.62
CA ARG A 323 -7.62 -21.29 16.59
C ARG A 323 -9.01 -20.68 16.42
N LYS A 324 -9.84 -20.78 17.48
CA LYS A 324 -11.21 -20.26 17.48
C LYS A 324 -11.28 -18.74 17.69
N ARG A 325 -10.37 -18.19 18.50
CA ARG A 325 -10.33 -16.78 18.86
C ARG A 325 -8.94 -16.23 18.57
N TYR A 326 -8.86 -15.21 17.73
CA TYR A 326 -7.60 -14.56 17.35
C TYR A 326 -7.86 -13.12 16.93
N PRO A 327 -6.90 -12.21 17.13
CA PRO A 327 -7.06 -10.81 16.79
C PRO A 327 -6.76 -10.57 15.31
N LEU A 328 -7.50 -9.67 14.68
CA LEU A 328 -7.30 -9.20 13.31
C LEU A 328 -6.70 -7.79 13.29
N VAL A 329 -7.18 -6.92 14.19
CA VAL A 329 -6.71 -5.53 14.33
C VAL A 329 -6.50 -5.22 15.80
N LEU A 330 -5.31 -4.78 16.19
CA LEU A 330 -5.10 -4.20 17.51
C LEU A 330 -5.61 -2.75 17.53
N MET A 331 -6.54 -2.43 18.42
CA MET A 331 -6.94 -1.05 18.72
C MET A 331 -6.01 -0.49 19.81
N LEU A 332 -5.02 0.30 19.41
CA LEU A 332 -4.00 0.85 20.29
C LEU A 332 -4.30 2.31 20.62
N GLU A 333 -4.72 2.60 21.86
CA GLU A 333 -5.01 3.96 22.31
C GLU A 333 -3.91 4.48 23.23
N PRO A 334 -2.83 5.08 22.68
CA PRO A 334 -1.70 5.54 23.50
C PRO A 334 -2.08 6.71 24.41
N LEU A 335 -3.21 7.38 24.15
CA LEU A 335 -3.73 8.50 24.94
C LEU A 335 -5.23 8.73 24.74
N PHE A 336 -5.88 9.40 25.70
CA PHE A 336 -7.29 9.79 25.59
C PHE A 336 -7.52 11.29 25.34
N ARG A 337 -6.55 12.17 25.61
CA ARG A 337 -6.68 13.62 25.38
C ARG A 337 -6.90 13.95 23.90
N CYS A 338 -7.86 14.81 23.63
CA CYS A 338 -8.14 15.32 22.29
C CYS A 338 -8.15 16.85 22.32
N ASN A 339 -7.99 17.47 21.15
CA ASN A 339 -8.17 18.90 20.90
C ASN A 339 -9.55 19.23 20.31
N LEU A 340 -10.48 18.26 20.32
CA LEU A 340 -11.89 18.41 19.96
C LEU A 340 -12.78 17.82 21.05
N ALA A 341 -14.03 18.29 21.11
CA ALA A 341 -15.07 17.85 22.05
C ALA A 341 -16.32 17.39 21.28
N CYS A 342 -16.17 16.33 20.48
CA CYS A 342 -17.23 15.85 19.59
C CYS A 342 -18.43 15.33 20.39
N VAL A 343 -19.65 15.55 19.87
CA VAL A 343 -20.92 15.18 20.54
C VAL A 343 -21.00 13.67 20.78
N GLY A 344 -20.53 12.87 19.81
CA GLY A 344 -20.54 11.41 19.90
C GLY A 344 -19.32 10.79 20.60
N CYS A 345 -18.38 11.59 21.11
CA CYS A 345 -17.11 11.09 21.64
C CYS A 345 -17.03 11.23 23.17
N GLY A 346 -17.15 10.11 23.90
CA GLY A 346 -17.00 10.08 25.36
C GLY A 346 -15.55 9.98 25.87
N LYS A 347 -14.53 10.07 24.98
CA LYS A 347 -13.12 9.83 25.35
C LYS A 347 -12.47 11.00 26.10
N ILE A 348 -12.99 12.23 25.97
CA ILE A 348 -12.47 13.38 26.72
C ILE A 348 -13.15 13.56 28.09
N ASP A 349 -14.14 12.74 28.41
CA ASP A 349 -14.89 12.78 29.67
C ASP A 349 -14.16 12.08 30.84
N TYR A 350 -12.83 12.10 30.83
CA TYR A 350 -12.02 11.63 31.95
C TYR A 350 -11.41 12.82 32.70
N PRO A 351 -11.14 12.68 34.01
CA PRO A 351 -10.37 13.67 34.75
C PRO A 351 -8.98 13.91 34.15
N ASP A 352 -8.44 15.12 34.32
CA ASP A 352 -7.14 15.53 33.76
C ASP A 352 -5.99 14.60 34.15
N ALA A 353 -6.02 14.04 35.37
CA ALA A 353 -5.03 13.07 35.83
C ALA A 353 -4.93 11.84 34.91
N ILE A 354 -6.05 11.44 34.29
CA ILE A 354 -6.11 10.35 33.30
C ILE A 354 -5.81 10.88 31.90
N LEU A 355 -6.42 12.00 31.51
CA LEU A 355 -6.20 12.60 30.18
C LEU A 355 -4.74 13.02 29.95
N ASN A 356 -3.93 13.22 30.99
CA ASN A 356 -2.51 13.54 30.87
C ASN A 356 -1.59 12.32 30.73
N ARG A 357 -2.10 11.09 30.92
CA ARG A 357 -1.29 9.88 30.78
C ARG A 357 -1.08 9.47 29.33
N ARG A 358 0.08 8.89 29.07
CA ARG A 358 0.56 8.48 27.75
C ARG A 358 1.22 7.12 27.88
N MET A 359 1.02 6.24 26.91
CA MET A 359 1.83 5.05 26.74
C MET A 359 3.14 5.44 26.04
N SER A 360 4.28 4.96 26.54
CA SER A 360 5.56 5.10 25.84
C SER A 360 5.57 4.37 24.49
N ALA A 361 6.54 4.70 23.63
CA ALA A 361 6.73 3.98 22.38
C ALA A 361 6.97 2.47 22.60
N GLN A 362 7.76 2.12 23.62
CA GLN A 362 8.04 0.73 23.96
C GLN A 362 6.78 -0.04 24.36
N GLU A 363 5.93 0.52 25.25
CA GLU A 363 4.67 -0.13 25.64
C GLU A 363 3.73 -0.36 24.45
N CYS A 364 3.75 0.55 23.48
CA CYS A 364 2.96 0.43 22.26
C CYS A 364 3.45 -0.73 21.37
N TRP A 365 4.77 -0.87 21.23
CA TRP A 365 5.36 -1.96 20.45
C TRP A 365 5.19 -3.31 21.15
N ASP A 366 5.42 -3.37 22.45
CA ASP A 366 5.24 -4.58 23.26
C ASP A 366 3.80 -5.09 23.13
N ALA A 367 2.81 -4.20 23.19
CA ALA A 367 1.40 -4.57 22.98
C ALA A 367 1.13 -5.12 21.57
N ALA A 368 1.75 -4.57 20.53
CA ALA A 368 1.60 -5.03 19.15
C ALA A 368 2.26 -6.40 18.91
N ASP A 369 3.38 -6.66 19.59
CA ASP A 369 4.10 -7.93 19.56
C ASP A 369 3.33 -8.99 20.36
N GLU A 370 2.86 -8.65 21.55
CA GLU A 370 2.05 -9.51 22.43
C GLU A 370 0.73 -9.96 21.77
N CYS A 371 0.03 -9.03 21.11
CA CYS A 371 -1.25 -9.31 20.43
C CYS A 371 -1.07 -10.16 19.17
N GLY A 372 0.00 -9.92 18.41
CA GLY A 372 0.27 -10.65 17.17
C GLY A 372 -0.67 -10.32 16.00
N ALA A 373 -1.61 -9.37 16.17
CA ALA A 373 -2.48 -8.92 15.08
C ALA A 373 -1.66 -8.39 13.88
N PRO A 374 -2.06 -8.68 12.62
CA PRO A 374 -1.37 -8.18 11.44
C PRO A 374 -1.55 -6.66 11.22
N MET A 375 -2.61 -6.08 11.78
CA MET A 375 -2.95 -4.66 11.66
C MET A 375 -3.01 -4.00 13.04
N VAL A 376 -2.58 -2.74 13.12
CA VAL A 376 -2.69 -1.89 14.31
C VAL A 376 -3.39 -0.61 13.90
N ALA A 377 -4.57 -0.36 14.45
CA ALA A 377 -5.20 0.94 14.40
C ALA A 377 -4.74 1.73 15.63
N ILE A 378 -4.38 3.00 15.44
CA ILE A 378 -4.01 3.91 16.53
C ILE A 378 -5.11 4.96 16.68
N PRO A 379 -6.23 4.66 17.38
CA PRO A 379 -7.25 5.62 17.75
C PRO A 379 -6.97 6.21 19.15
N GLY A 380 -8.02 6.68 19.83
CA GLY A 380 -7.95 7.28 21.16
C GLY A 380 -8.53 8.69 21.15
N GLY A 381 -7.87 9.61 21.86
CA GLY A 381 -8.12 11.04 21.72
C GLY A 381 -7.66 11.57 20.35
N GLU A 382 -6.70 12.49 20.33
CA GLU A 382 -5.98 12.84 19.10
C GLU A 382 -4.55 12.28 19.16
N PRO A 383 -4.25 11.18 18.46
CA PRO A 383 -2.93 10.54 18.49
C PRO A 383 -1.78 11.48 18.14
N LEU A 384 -2.00 12.46 17.27
CA LEU A 384 -0.99 13.45 16.90
C LEU A 384 -0.63 14.41 18.05
N ILE A 385 -1.32 14.39 19.19
CA ILE A 385 -0.88 15.08 20.42
C ILE A 385 0.27 14.31 21.10
N HIS A 386 0.41 13.00 20.86
CA HIS A 386 1.48 12.20 21.44
C HIS A 386 2.85 12.69 20.96
N LYS A 387 3.80 12.87 21.88
CA LYS A 387 5.15 13.36 21.55
C LYS A 387 5.93 12.33 20.73
N GLU A 388 5.81 11.06 21.09
CA GLU A 388 6.49 9.93 20.43
C GLU A 388 5.68 9.31 19.27
N ILE A 389 4.63 9.98 18.73
CA ILE A 389 3.77 9.34 17.71
C ILE A 389 4.54 8.86 16.47
N GLY A 390 5.54 9.64 16.03
CA GLY A 390 6.39 9.27 14.89
C GLY A 390 7.24 8.03 15.18
N GLU A 391 7.76 7.90 16.40
CA GLU A 391 8.52 6.73 16.84
C GLU A 391 7.62 5.50 16.94
N ILE A 392 6.45 5.63 17.60
CA ILE A 392 5.44 4.57 17.70
C ILE A 392 5.14 3.99 16.32
N VAL A 393 4.76 4.86 15.36
CA VAL A 393 4.41 4.44 13.99
C VAL A 393 5.60 3.79 13.29
N ARG A 394 6.80 4.38 13.37
CA ARG A 394 8.01 3.83 12.74
C ARG A 394 8.29 2.41 13.23
N GLY A 395 8.31 2.19 14.54
CA GLY A 395 8.58 0.87 15.11
C GLY A 395 7.50 -0.17 14.79
N LEU A 396 6.23 0.24 14.58
CA LEU A 396 5.18 -0.67 14.11
C LEU A 396 5.32 -1.01 12.63
N VAL A 397 5.71 -0.05 11.79
CA VAL A 397 6.00 -0.25 10.37
C VAL A 397 7.20 -1.18 10.16
N GLU A 398 8.26 -1.02 10.96
CA GLU A 398 9.44 -1.92 10.96
C GLU A 398 9.07 -3.37 11.30
N ARG A 399 8.09 -3.55 12.20
CA ARG A 399 7.47 -4.85 12.53
C ARG A 399 6.53 -5.38 11.43
N LYS A 400 6.42 -4.67 10.30
CA LYS A 400 5.54 -5.00 9.16
C LYS A 400 4.06 -5.10 9.56
N LYS A 401 3.65 -4.34 10.59
CA LYS A 401 2.23 -4.18 10.95
C LYS A 401 1.60 -3.18 10.00
N PHE A 402 0.40 -3.45 9.50
CA PHE A 402 -0.38 -2.42 8.79
C PHE A 402 -0.91 -1.41 9.80
N VAL A 403 -0.39 -0.19 9.77
CA VAL A 403 -0.71 0.89 10.70
C VAL A 403 -1.78 1.80 10.09
N SER A 404 -2.93 1.87 10.77
CA SER A 404 -3.96 2.87 10.54
C SER A 404 -3.83 3.96 11.60
N LEU A 405 -3.19 5.08 11.27
CA LEU A 405 -3.08 6.20 12.20
C LEU A 405 -4.33 7.07 12.11
N CYS A 406 -5.19 6.99 13.12
CA CYS A 406 -6.42 7.78 13.18
C CYS A 406 -6.13 9.22 13.59
N THR A 407 -6.83 10.18 13.00
CA THR A 407 -6.68 11.60 13.35
C THR A 407 -7.94 12.40 13.00
N ASN A 408 -8.22 13.45 13.76
CA ASN A 408 -9.18 14.50 13.41
C ASN A 408 -8.62 15.54 12.41
N ALA A 409 -7.40 15.30 11.92
CA ALA A 409 -6.68 16.08 10.91
C ALA A 409 -6.24 17.50 11.30
N LEU A 410 -6.66 18.06 12.45
CA LEU A 410 -6.29 19.43 12.84
C LEU A 410 -4.78 19.64 12.96
N LEU A 411 -4.03 18.58 13.32
CA LEU A 411 -2.59 18.59 13.48
C LEU A 411 -1.84 17.88 12.34
N LEU A 412 -2.54 17.18 11.44
CA LEU A 412 -1.95 16.27 10.48
C LEU A 412 -0.96 16.98 9.57
N GLU A 413 -1.40 18.03 8.88
CA GLU A 413 -0.58 18.76 7.91
C GLU A 413 0.75 19.26 8.51
N LYS A 414 0.71 19.79 9.74
CA LYS A 414 1.88 20.29 10.47
C LYS A 414 2.82 19.19 10.99
N LYS A 415 2.35 17.94 11.04
CA LYS A 415 3.08 16.80 11.59
C LYS A 415 3.41 15.74 10.55
N LEU A 416 3.14 15.99 9.26
CA LEU A 416 3.47 15.06 8.19
C LEU A 416 4.97 14.72 8.15
N ASP A 417 5.86 15.66 8.52
CA ASP A 417 7.32 15.44 8.56
C ASP A 417 7.77 14.42 9.62
N LEU A 418 6.89 14.01 10.53
CA LEU A 418 7.18 12.94 11.49
C LEU A 418 7.12 11.54 10.86
N PHE A 419 6.58 11.42 9.65
CA PHE A 419 6.27 10.15 9.00
C PHE A 419 6.89 10.06 7.61
N GLU A 420 7.05 8.84 7.10
CA GLU A 420 7.48 8.56 5.73
C GLU A 420 6.41 7.70 5.02
N PRO A 421 6.12 7.94 3.73
CA PRO A 421 5.20 7.10 2.97
C PRO A 421 5.62 5.62 3.00
N SER A 422 4.70 4.75 3.38
CA SER A 422 4.96 3.32 3.53
C SER A 422 3.72 2.50 3.14
N PRO A 423 3.88 1.32 2.50
CA PRO A 423 2.76 0.42 2.25
C PRO A 423 2.14 -0.17 3.53
N TYR A 424 2.80 0.04 4.67
CA TYR A 424 2.34 -0.34 6.01
C TYR A 424 1.78 0.83 6.81
N LEU A 425 1.66 2.03 6.22
CA LEU A 425 1.12 3.20 6.91
C LEU A 425 0.07 3.87 6.03
N PHE A 426 -1.11 4.07 6.60
CA PHE A 426 -2.09 4.98 6.03
C PHE A 426 -2.72 5.84 7.13
N PHE A 427 -3.11 7.06 6.76
CA PHE A 427 -3.87 7.94 7.64
C PHE A 427 -5.36 7.62 7.52
N SER A 428 -6.02 7.53 8.67
CA SER A 428 -7.46 7.38 8.79
C SER A 428 -8.04 8.69 9.34
N VAL A 429 -8.40 9.58 8.44
CA VAL A 429 -8.92 10.92 8.78
C VAL A 429 -10.39 10.83 9.12
N HIS A 430 -10.76 11.32 10.29
CA HIS A 430 -12.14 11.34 10.74
C HIS A 430 -12.92 12.43 10.00
N LEU A 431 -13.96 12.02 9.27
CA LEU A 431 -14.82 12.90 8.47
C LEU A 431 -16.20 12.23 8.37
N ASP A 432 -17.20 12.73 9.09
CA ASP A 432 -18.49 12.05 9.31
C ASP A 432 -19.59 12.42 8.30
N GLY A 433 -19.28 13.30 7.36
CA GLY A 433 -20.22 13.82 6.37
C GLY A 433 -19.67 15.05 5.67
N LEU A 434 -20.53 15.70 4.88
CA LEU A 434 -20.24 17.01 4.32
C LEU A 434 -20.14 18.08 5.42
N LYS A 435 -19.63 19.25 5.04
CA LYS A 435 -19.22 20.34 5.92
C LYS A 435 -20.11 20.57 7.15
N ASP A 436 -21.38 20.87 6.93
CA ASP A 436 -22.28 21.23 8.03
C ASP A 436 -22.51 20.05 8.99
N HIS A 437 -22.59 18.83 8.46
CA HIS A 437 -22.78 17.62 9.27
C HIS A 437 -21.53 17.31 10.09
N HIS A 438 -20.35 17.33 9.46
CA HIS A 438 -19.11 17.01 10.15
C HIS A 438 -18.75 18.07 11.21
N ASP A 439 -18.83 19.37 10.88
CA ASP A 439 -18.55 20.46 11.82
C ASP A 439 -19.50 20.41 13.03
N LYS A 440 -20.77 20.02 12.82
CA LYS A 440 -21.73 19.77 13.90
C LYS A 440 -21.32 18.57 14.76
N ALA A 441 -20.95 17.44 14.14
CA ALA A 441 -20.55 16.23 14.85
C ALA A 441 -19.36 16.48 15.79
N VAL A 442 -18.39 17.30 15.34
CA VAL A 442 -17.20 17.65 16.11
C VAL A 442 -17.35 18.90 16.98
N SER A 443 -18.54 19.53 16.99
CA SER A 443 -18.84 20.75 17.75
C SER A 443 -17.92 21.94 17.46
N GLN A 444 -17.39 22.04 16.24
CA GLN A 444 -16.49 23.12 15.85
C GLN A 444 -16.58 23.40 14.34
N LYS A 445 -16.80 24.68 13.98
CA LYS A 445 -16.83 25.13 12.59
C LYS A 445 -15.45 25.13 11.95
N GLY A 446 -15.41 24.86 10.64
CA GLY A 446 -14.21 24.89 9.80
C GLY A 446 -13.30 23.67 9.96
N VAL A 447 -13.73 22.63 10.68
CA VAL A 447 -12.94 21.40 10.83
C VAL A 447 -12.95 20.60 9.54
N PHE A 448 -14.10 20.55 8.84
CA PHE A 448 -14.22 19.90 7.54
C PHE A 448 -13.19 20.42 6.52
N ASP A 449 -13.11 21.74 6.34
CA ASP A 449 -12.19 22.34 5.36
C ASP A 449 -10.73 22.01 5.71
N ARG A 450 -10.38 22.05 7.00
CA ARG A 450 -9.05 21.69 7.49
C ARG A 450 -8.73 20.21 7.27
N ALA A 451 -9.69 19.32 7.51
CA ALA A 451 -9.54 17.90 7.26
C ALA A 451 -9.31 17.62 5.78
N VAL A 452 -10.11 18.24 4.89
CA VAL A 452 -9.94 18.13 3.43
C VAL A 452 -8.58 18.67 2.97
N SER A 453 -8.15 19.81 3.52
CA SER A 453 -6.83 20.38 3.23
C SER A 453 -5.69 19.44 3.66
N ALA A 454 -5.76 18.90 4.87
CA ALA A 454 -4.76 17.95 5.37
C ALA A 454 -4.74 16.63 4.58
N ILE A 455 -5.90 16.12 4.14
CA ILE A 455 -6.00 14.95 3.25
C ILE A 455 -5.24 15.23 1.95
N LYS A 456 -5.49 16.38 1.30
CA LYS A 456 -4.81 16.78 0.06
C LYS A 456 -3.30 16.91 0.28
N ALA A 457 -2.86 17.54 1.37
CA ALA A 457 -1.45 17.69 1.71
C ALA A 457 -0.74 16.35 1.94
N ALA A 458 -1.37 15.43 2.68
CA ALA A 458 -0.85 14.09 2.92
C ALA A 458 -0.73 13.29 1.60
N LYS A 459 -1.76 13.31 0.76
CA LYS A 459 -1.73 12.66 -0.56
C LYS A 459 -0.65 13.24 -1.48
N ALA A 460 -0.48 14.56 -1.50
CA ALA A 460 0.56 15.21 -2.30
C ALA A 460 1.98 14.78 -1.91
N ARG A 461 2.18 14.36 -0.65
CA ARG A 461 3.44 13.78 -0.16
C ARG A 461 3.54 12.25 -0.34
N GLY A 462 2.60 11.64 -1.05
CA GLY A 462 2.63 10.21 -1.38
C GLY A 462 2.06 9.28 -0.31
N PHE A 463 1.41 9.81 0.74
CA PHE A 463 0.76 8.97 1.75
C PHE A 463 -0.58 8.42 1.24
N THR A 464 -0.87 7.17 1.60
CA THR A 464 -2.23 6.63 1.51
C THR A 464 -3.09 7.28 2.59
N VAL A 465 -4.25 7.80 2.19
CA VAL A 465 -5.21 8.44 3.09
C VAL A 465 -6.58 7.84 2.85
N ASN A 466 -7.23 7.47 3.94
CA ASN A 466 -8.61 7.01 3.99
C ASN A 466 -9.40 7.89 4.95
N VAL A 467 -10.70 7.92 4.76
CA VAL A 467 -11.66 8.57 5.64
C VAL A 467 -12.31 7.52 6.54
N ASN A 468 -12.55 7.89 7.79
CA ASN A 468 -13.36 7.13 8.74
C ASN A 468 -14.57 7.99 9.13
N ALA A 469 -15.76 7.49 8.85
CA ALA A 469 -17.02 8.18 9.05
C ALA A 469 -17.89 7.42 10.06
N THR A 470 -18.36 8.12 11.08
CA THR A 470 -19.38 7.63 12.01
C THR A 470 -20.74 8.20 11.60
N ILE A 471 -21.69 7.30 11.36
CA ILE A 471 -23.03 7.68 10.90
C ILE A 471 -24.00 7.67 12.08
N PHE A 472 -24.43 8.87 12.49
CA PHE A 472 -25.36 9.09 13.58
C PHE A 472 -26.83 9.06 13.09
N ASP A 473 -27.78 8.92 14.02
CA ASP A 473 -29.20 9.02 13.69
C ASP A 473 -29.53 10.41 13.12
N GLY A 474 -30.52 10.46 12.22
CA GLY A 474 -30.93 11.69 11.55
C GLY A 474 -30.00 12.18 10.42
N HIS A 475 -28.93 11.45 10.06
CA HIS A 475 -28.15 11.73 8.84
C HIS A 475 -28.91 11.18 7.61
N PRO A 476 -29.43 12.02 6.69
CA PRO A 476 -30.20 11.56 5.55
C PRO A 476 -29.36 10.70 4.59
N ALA A 477 -29.97 9.66 4.00
CA ALA A 477 -29.30 8.76 3.07
C ALA A 477 -28.71 9.51 1.85
N GLU A 478 -29.42 10.54 1.37
CA GLU A 478 -29.00 11.38 0.25
C GLU A 478 -27.74 12.18 0.57
N GLU A 479 -27.62 12.70 1.79
CA GLU A 479 -26.43 13.46 2.23
C GLU A 479 -25.23 12.53 2.42
N ILE A 480 -25.44 11.32 2.96
CA ILE A 480 -24.41 10.28 3.03
C ILE A 480 -23.95 9.90 1.62
N ALA A 481 -24.88 9.72 0.67
CA ALA A 481 -24.54 9.40 -0.71
C ALA A 481 -23.72 10.52 -1.38
N LYS A 482 -24.08 11.79 -1.19
CA LYS A 482 -23.28 12.94 -1.67
C LYS A 482 -21.91 13.00 -1.01
N PHE A 483 -21.82 12.68 0.28
CA PHE A 483 -20.55 12.57 0.97
C PHE A 483 -19.65 11.48 0.37
N LEU A 484 -20.23 10.32 0.03
CA LEU A 484 -19.51 9.24 -0.65
C LEU A 484 -19.05 9.62 -2.06
N ASP A 485 -19.86 10.39 -2.80
CA ASP A 485 -19.44 10.99 -4.08
C ASP A 485 -18.23 11.91 -3.86
N PHE A 486 -18.31 12.82 -2.89
CA PHE A 486 -17.24 13.75 -2.55
C PHE A 486 -15.93 13.04 -2.17
N THR A 487 -15.99 11.99 -1.35
CA THR A 487 -14.78 11.21 -0.99
C THR A 487 -14.18 10.45 -2.17
N THR A 488 -15.03 10.03 -3.12
CA THR A 488 -14.59 9.41 -4.39
C THR A 488 -13.85 10.43 -5.25
N GLU A 489 -14.39 11.65 -5.39
CA GLU A 489 -13.73 12.77 -6.08
C GLU A 489 -12.41 13.16 -5.40
N LEU A 490 -12.37 13.12 -4.07
CA LEU A 490 -11.15 13.34 -3.29
C LEU A 490 -10.12 12.20 -3.47
N GLY A 491 -10.53 11.07 -4.05
CA GLY A 491 -9.72 9.89 -4.33
C GLY A 491 -9.23 9.19 -3.06
N VAL A 492 -10.09 9.05 -2.05
CA VAL A 492 -9.77 8.38 -0.78
C VAL A 492 -10.72 7.21 -0.55
N GLY A 493 -10.27 6.19 0.19
CA GLY A 493 -11.16 5.13 0.66
C GLY A 493 -11.99 5.58 1.85
N VAL A 494 -13.16 4.98 2.07
CA VAL A 494 -14.07 5.31 3.18
C VAL A 494 -14.35 4.07 4.01
N SER A 495 -14.11 4.17 5.31
CA SER A 495 -14.67 3.29 6.33
C SER A 495 -15.89 3.98 6.94
N MET A 496 -17.03 3.30 7.02
CA MET A 496 -18.26 3.77 7.64
C MET A 496 -18.67 2.84 8.76
N SER A 497 -19.01 3.42 9.91
CA SER A 497 -19.57 2.69 11.03
C SER A 497 -20.86 3.38 11.50
N PRO A 498 -21.93 2.62 11.80
CA PRO A 498 -23.03 3.16 12.58
C PRO A 498 -22.49 3.69 13.92
N GLY A 499 -22.99 4.85 14.35
CA GLY A 499 -22.73 5.38 15.67
C GLY A 499 -23.21 4.39 16.74
N TYR A 500 -22.39 4.17 17.75
CA TYR A 500 -22.73 3.34 18.89
C TYR A 500 -23.02 4.21 20.11
N ALA A 501 -24.10 3.89 20.81
CA ALA A 501 -24.49 4.56 22.05
C ALA A 501 -23.49 4.21 23.16
N TYR A 502 -22.48 5.06 23.36
CA TYR A 502 -21.66 4.96 24.57
C TYR A 502 -22.54 5.27 25.78
N GLU A 503 -22.28 4.60 26.90
CA GLU A 503 -22.87 4.90 28.21
C GLU A 503 -22.73 6.38 28.62
N ARG A 504 -21.78 7.09 28.01
CA ARG A 504 -21.46 8.51 28.25
C ARG A 504 -21.85 9.47 27.13
N ALA A 505 -22.50 8.99 26.07
CA ALA A 505 -22.94 9.90 25.01
C ALA A 505 -24.00 10.86 25.61
N PRO A 506 -23.83 12.20 25.51
CA PRO A 506 -24.77 13.17 26.08
C PRO A 506 -26.19 13.04 25.55
N ASP A 507 -26.35 12.46 24.36
CA ASP A 507 -27.62 12.19 23.69
C ASP A 507 -27.85 10.67 23.65
N GLN A 508 -28.77 10.14 24.46
CA GLN A 508 -29.14 8.72 24.49
C GLN A 508 -30.42 8.42 23.69
N GLU A 509 -31.13 9.44 23.20
CA GLU A 509 -32.47 9.30 22.60
C GLU A 509 -32.42 9.16 21.07
N HIS A 510 -31.31 9.55 20.43
CA HIS A 510 -31.14 9.57 18.97
C HIS A 510 -30.10 8.55 18.47
N PHE A 511 -30.24 7.28 18.83
CA PHE A 511 -29.44 6.20 18.25
C PHE A 511 -30.24 5.30 17.31
N LEU A 512 -29.61 4.90 16.20
CA LEU A 512 -30.18 3.96 15.25
C LEU A 512 -30.32 2.59 15.91
N ASN A 513 -31.55 2.11 16.08
CA ASN A 513 -31.76 0.68 16.33
C ASN A 513 -31.32 -0.13 15.09
N ARG A 514 -31.14 -1.45 15.25
CA ARG A 514 -30.65 -2.30 14.13
C ARG A 514 -31.48 -2.16 12.86
N THR A 515 -32.81 -2.13 12.98
CA THR A 515 -33.70 -2.03 11.82
C THR A 515 -33.57 -0.67 11.12
N LYS A 516 -33.48 0.43 11.87
CA LYS A 516 -33.21 1.77 11.33
C LYS A 516 -31.85 1.82 10.64
N THR A 517 -30.80 1.27 11.25
CA THR A 517 -29.46 1.16 10.65
C THR A 517 -29.53 0.42 9.32
N LYS A 518 -30.17 -0.76 9.31
CA LYS A 518 -30.30 -1.58 8.10
C LYS A 518 -31.03 -0.85 6.99
N LYS A 519 -32.12 -0.15 7.33
CA LYS A 519 -32.88 0.66 6.37
C LYS A 519 -32.03 1.81 5.82
N LEU A 520 -31.36 2.55 6.68
CA LEU A 520 -30.50 3.68 6.29
C LEU A 520 -29.41 3.24 5.31
N PHE A 521 -28.60 2.23 5.67
CA PHE A 521 -27.52 1.76 4.80
C PHE A 521 -28.06 1.15 3.50
N ARG A 522 -29.22 0.49 3.55
CA ARG A 522 -29.90 -0.01 2.34
C ARG A 522 -30.34 1.12 1.41
N ASP A 523 -30.90 2.20 1.95
CA ASP A 523 -31.30 3.38 1.21
C ASP A 523 -30.07 4.08 0.60
N VAL A 524 -28.98 4.23 1.36
CA VAL A 524 -27.68 4.75 0.88
C VAL A 524 -27.14 3.89 -0.27
N PHE A 525 -27.07 2.57 -0.11
CA PHE A 525 -26.55 1.68 -1.16
C PHE A 525 -27.47 1.63 -2.38
N ALA A 526 -28.78 1.87 -2.22
CA ALA A 526 -29.69 2.00 -3.36
C ALA A 526 -29.38 3.24 -4.20
N LEU A 527 -29.07 4.37 -3.56
CA LEU A 527 -28.60 5.60 -4.21
C LEU A 527 -27.20 5.45 -4.84
N GLY A 528 -26.41 4.50 -4.35
CA GLY A 528 -25.09 4.14 -4.86
C GLY A 528 -25.08 3.19 -6.06
N LYS A 529 -26.24 2.70 -6.54
CA LYS A 529 -26.26 1.77 -7.68
C LYS A 529 -25.63 2.41 -8.92
N GLY A 530 -24.62 1.75 -9.48
CA GLY A 530 -23.84 2.24 -10.61
C GLY A 530 -22.73 3.22 -10.23
N LYS A 531 -22.63 3.63 -8.96
CA LYS A 531 -21.52 4.44 -8.44
C LYS A 531 -20.38 3.57 -7.96
N LYS A 532 -19.15 4.08 -8.01
CA LYS A 532 -17.92 3.39 -7.59
C LYS A 532 -17.36 3.96 -6.30
N TRP A 533 -18.16 3.94 -5.24
CA TRP A 533 -17.67 4.36 -3.94
C TRP A 533 -16.57 3.42 -3.45
N ASN A 534 -15.48 4.00 -2.96
CA ASN A 534 -14.29 3.26 -2.55
C ASN A 534 -14.41 2.86 -1.08
N PHE A 535 -15.11 1.76 -0.78
CA PHE A 535 -15.24 1.29 0.60
C PHE A 535 -14.01 0.51 1.06
N MET A 536 -13.59 0.77 2.30
CA MET A 536 -12.52 0.03 2.99
C MET A 536 -13.03 -1.18 3.78
N HIS A 537 -14.29 -1.56 3.55
CA HIS A 537 -14.96 -2.68 4.20
C HIS A 537 -15.02 -3.91 3.30
N SER A 538 -15.08 -5.09 3.90
CA SER A 538 -15.45 -6.30 3.17
C SER A 538 -16.88 -6.18 2.62
N GLY A 539 -17.12 -6.71 1.43
CA GLY A 539 -18.46 -6.72 0.84
C GLY A 539 -19.49 -7.41 1.73
N LEU A 540 -19.08 -8.44 2.48
CA LEU A 540 -19.95 -9.11 3.45
C LEU A 540 -20.31 -8.21 4.65
N PHE A 541 -19.41 -7.37 5.14
CA PHE A 541 -19.78 -6.41 6.18
C PHE A 541 -20.81 -5.38 5.67
N LEU A 542 -20.61 -4.87 4.45
CA LEU A 542 -21.59 -3.95 3.84
C LEU A 542 -22.95 -4.64 3.58
N ASP A 543 -22.94 -5.89 3.16
CA ASP A 543 -24.15 -6.71 2.97
C ASP A 543 -24.89 -6.98 4.31
N PHE A 544 -24.13 -7.12 5.40
CA PHE A 544 -24.67 -7.16 6.77
C PHE A 544 -25.29 -5.83 7.19
N LEU A 545 -24.61 -4.70 6.92
CA LEU A 545 -25.17 -3.37 7.18
C LEU A 545 -26.45 -3.13 6.38
N ALA A 546 -26.57 -3.67 5.17
CA ALA A 546 -27.78 -3.61 4.35
C ALA A 546 -28.90 -4.56 4.83
N GLY A 547 -28.69 -5.34 5.89
CA GLY A 547 -29.69 -6.25 6.45
C GLY A 547 -29.94 -7.52 5.65
N ASN A 548 -29.04 -7.92 4.75
CA ASN A 548 -29.21 -9.14 3.94
C ASN A 548 -28.74 -10.40 4.66
N GLN A 549 -27.98 -10.26 5.74
CA GLN A 549 -27.50 -11.34 6.56
C GLN A 549 -27.33 -10.90 8.02
N ASN A 550 -27.25 -11.86 8.93
CA ASN A 550 -26.84 -11.64 10.30
C ASN A 550 -25.47 -12.23 10.55
N PHE A 551 -24.77 -11.61 11.48
CA PHE A 551 -23.51 -12.08 12.02
C PHE A 551 -23.60 -12.11 13.54
N GLU A 552 -22.91 -13.07 14.14
CA GLU A 552 -22.55 -13.01 15.55
C GLU A 552 -21.31 -12.13 15.70
N CYS A 553 -21.28 -11.31 16.74
CA CYS A 553 -20.15 -10.42 17.01
C CYS A 553 -18.93 -11.25 17.43
N GLU A 554 -17.76 -10.97 16.86
CA GLU A 554 -16.47 -11.55 17.26
C GLU A 554 -15.59 -10.47 17.91
N PRO A 555 -15.90 -10.04 19.15
CA PRO A 555 -15.25 -8.88 19.79
C PRO A 555 -13.75 -9.06 20.03
N TRP A 556 -13.26 -10.30 20.12
CA TRP A 556 -11.84 -10.63 20.21
C TRP A 556 -11.06 -10.35 18.91
N GLY A 557 -11.76 -10.12 17.79
CA GLY A 557 -11.15 -9.79 16.51
C GLY A 557 -10.53 -8.40 16.49
N MET A 558 -10.99 -7.47 17.35
CA MET A 558 -10.40 -6.14 17.51
C MET A 558 -10.18 -5.78 18.98
N PRO A 559 -9.23 -6.44 19.68
CA PRO A 559 -8.95 -6.17 21.08
C PRO A 559 -8.36 -4.77 21.25
N ALA A 560 -8.56 -4.18 22.41
CA ALA A 560 -8.09 -2.83 22.72
C ALA A 560 -7.02 -2.82 23.82
N ARG A 561 -5.91 -2.13 23.55
CA ARG A 561 -4.89 -1.78 24.53
C ARG A 561 -4.86 -0.27 24.68
N ASN A 562 -5.02 0.22 25.90
CA ASN A 562 -4.97 1.64 26.21
C ASN A 562 -4.24 1.92 27.52
N ILE A 563 -4.18 3.18 27.96
CA ILE A 563 -3.45 3.61 29.17
C ILE A 563 -3.85 2.86 30.47
N PHE A 564 -4.98 2.15 30.52
CA PHE A 564 -5.38 1.33 31.66
C PHE A 564 -4.95 -0.14 31.56
N GLY A 565 -4.61 -0.63 30.37
CA GLY A 565 -4.29 -2.03 30.11
C GLY A 565 -5.06 -2.59 28.92
N TRP A 566 -5.18 -3.92 28.88
CA TRP A 566 -5.99 -4.65 27.89
C TRP A 566 -7.46 -4.61 28.30
N GLN A 567 -8.30 -3.96 27.49
CA GLN A 567 -9.69 -3.64 27.83
C GLN A 567 -10.65 -4.80 27.56
N LYS A 568 -11.53 -5.07 28.52
CA LYS A 568 -12.62 -6.06 28.43
C LYS A 568 -13.96 -5.44 28.00
N PRO A 569 -14.80 -6.18 27.27
CA PRO A 569 -14.43 -7.26 26.35
C PRO A 569 -13.86 -6.70 25.03
N CYS A 570 -14.24 -5.48 24.65
CA CYS A 570 -13.99 -4.91 23.34
C CYS A 570 -13.65 -3.42 23.44
N TYR A 571 -13.28 -2.85 22.31
CA TYR A 571 -12.92 -1.44 22.17
C TYR A 571 -13.99 -0.44 22.68
N LEU A 572 -15.28 -0.78 22.63
CA LEU A 572 -16.39 0.14 22.94
C LEU A 572 -16.88 0.11 24.40
N LEU A 573 -16.97 -1.07 25.03
CA LEU A 573 -17.70 -1.23 26.30
C LEU A 573 -16.90 -0.88 27.56
N GLY A 574 -15.63 -1.30 27.63
CA GLY A 574 -14.74 -0.96 28.74
C GLY A 574 -15.22 -1.39 30.13
N GLU A 575 -15.55 -2.66 30.33
CA GLU A 575 -16.09 -3.21 31.59
C GLU A 575 -15.01 -3.79 32.53
N GLY A 576 -13.74 -3.60 32.18
CA GLY A 576 -12.62 -4.06 32.98
C GLY A 576 -11.33 -4.07 32.19
N TYR A 577 -10.23 -4.38 32.87
CA TYR A 577 -8.89 -4.33 32.30
C TYR A 577 -8.02 -5.47 32.83
N THR A 578 -7.12 -5.93 31.99
CA THR A 578 -6.13 -6.99 32.28
C THR A 578 -4.73 -6.51 31.95
N LYS A 579 -3.71 -7.16 32.52
CA LYS A 579 -2.32 -6.74 32.35
C LYS A 579 -1.72 -7.25 31.04
N THR A 580 -2.15 -8.43 30.60
CA THR A 580 -1.62 -9.12 29.42
C THR A 580 -2.72 -9.46 28.44
N PHE A 581 -2.38 -9.54 27.16
CA PHE A 581 -3.27 -9.98 26.09
C PHE A 581 -3.72 -11.42 26.34
N LYS A 582 -2.83 -12.27 26.84
CA LYS A 582 -3.17 -13.65 27.22
C LYS A 582 -4.28 -13.67 28.27
N GLU A 583 -4.15 -12.89 29.33
CA GLU A 583 -5.16 -12.77 30.38
C GLU A 583 -6.49 -12.23 29.83
N LEU A 584 -6.46 -11.24 28.92
CA LEU A 584 -7.66 -10.78 28.21
C LEU A 584 -8.36 -11.93 27.49
N MET A 585 -7.61 -12.73 26.73
CA MET A 585 -8.16 -13.81 25.92
C MET A 585 -8.70 -14.97 26.77
N GLU A 586 -8.03 -15.30 27.88
CA GLU A 586 -8.36 -16.46 28.73
C GLU A 586 -9.43 -16.16 29.77
N THR A 587 -9.48 -14.94 30.32
CA THR A 587 -10.35 -14.60 31.47
C THR A 587 -11.60 -13.83 31.10
N THR A 588 -11.76 -13.42 29.84
CA THR A 588 -12.99 -12.76 29.37
C THR A 588 -14.01 -13.81 28.99
N ASP A 589 -15.22 -13.72 29.52
CA ASP A 589 -16.34 -14.56 29.11
C ASP A 589 -16.95 -14.05 27.79
N TRP A 590 -16.24 -14.30 26.69
CA TRP A 590 -16.58 -13.84 25.34
C TRP A 590 -17.97 -14.27 24.88
N ASP A 591 -18.48 -15.40 25.37
CA ASP A 591 -19.74 -15.98 24.92
C ASP A 591 -20.96 -15.28 25.52
N THR A 592 -20.75 -14.39 26.50
CA THR A 592 -21.79 -13.52 27.10
C THR A 592 -21.92 -12.17 26.41
N TYR A 593 -21.15 -11.90 25.36
CA TYR A 593 -21.13 -10.63 24.63
C TYR A 593 -21.62 -10.77 23.19
N GLY A 594 -22.12 -9.67 22.63
CA GLY A 594 -22.68 -9.61 21.28
C GLY A 594 -24.21 -9.48 21.27
N THR A 595 -24.76 -9.13 20.11
CA THR A 595 -26.21 -8.98 19.93
C THR A 595 -26.94 -10.28 20.26
N GLY A 596 -28.04 -10.16 21.01
CA GLY A 596 -28.82 -11.31 21.51
C GLY A 596 -28.30 -11.92 22.80
N LYS A 597 -27.07 -11.56 23.21
CA LYS A 597 -26.43 -12.06 24.44
C LYS A 597 -26.37 -11.00 25.55
N TYR A 598 -26.17 -9.73 25.20
CA TYR A 598 -26.02 -8.63 26.16
C TYR A 598 -26.80 -7.38 25.76
N GLU A 599 -27.54 -6.78 26.70
CA GLU A 599 -28.35 -5.57 26.47
C GLU A 599 -27.55 -4.41 25.86
N LYS A 600 -26.33 -4.13 26.34
CA LYS A 600 -25.50 -3.07 25.74
C LYS A 600 -25.10 -3.37 24.28
N CYS A 601 -25.15 -4.62 23.84
CA CYS A 601 -24.85 -5.02 22.47
C CYS A 601 -26.09 -5.11 21.58
N ALA A 602 -27.29 -4.86 22.11
CA ALA A 602 -28.56 -5.10 21.42
C ALA A 602 -28.62 -4.41 20.06
N ASP A 603 -28.22 -3.14 19.98
CA ASP A 603 -28.27 -2.35 18.75
C ASP A 603 -26.93 -2.23 18.01
N CYS A 604 -25.87 -2.91 18.49
CA CYS A 604 -24.55 -2.77 17.90
C CYS A 604 -24.49 -3.36 16.48
N MET A 605 -24.00 -2.57 15.54
CA MET A 605 -23.62 -2.99 14.19
C MET A 605 -22.24 -2.43 13.79
N ALA A 606 -21.42 -2.07 14.78
CA ALA A 606 -20.14 -1.41 14.57
C ALA A 606 -19.09 -2.37 13.98
N HIS A 607 -18.29 -1.87 13.04
CA HIS A 607 -17.26 -2.64 12.34
C HIS A 607 -16.29 -3.37 13.28
N CYS A 608 -16.01 -2.82 14.47
CA CYS A 608 -15.06 -3.42 15.42
C CYS A 608 -15.40 -4.86 15.85
N GLY A 609 -16.67 -5.24 15.83
CA GLY A 609 -17.12 -6.60 16.16
C GLY A 609 -17.54 -7.44 14.95
N TYR A 610 -17.95 -6.80 13.85
CA TYR A 610 -18.59 -7.47 12.72
C TYR A 610 -17.73 -7.53 11.47
N GLU A 611 -16.72 -6.66 11.32
CA GLU A 611 -15.73 -6.79 10.24
C GLU A 611 -14.89 -8.07 10.41
N PRO A 612 -14.39 -8.42 11.62
CA PRO A 612 -13.72 -9.71 11.82
C PRO A 612 -14.63 -10.90 11.48
N THR A 613 -15.90 -10.86 11.89
CA THR A 613 -16.87 -11.90 11.54
C THR A 613 -17.06 -11.99 10.03
N ALA A 614 -17.21 -10.86 9.34
CA ALA A 614 -17.38 -10.81 7.90
C ALA A 614 -16.15 -11.34 7.15
N ALA A 615 -14.93 -10.99 7.60
CA ALA A 615 -13.69 -11.51 7.06
C ALA A 615 -13.58 -13.04 7.25
N ASN A 616 -13.97 -13.53 8.44
CA ASN A 616 -14.02 -14.97 8.71
C ASN A 616 -15.05 -15.71 7.86
N ALA A 617 -16.22 -15.12 7.67
CA ALA A 617 -17.26 -15.62 6.79
C ALA A 617 -16.81 -15.68 5.33
N ALA A 618 -16.06 -14.69 4.85
CA ALA A 618 -15.53 -14.67 3.49
C ALA A 618 -14.57 -15.85 3.25
N VAL A 619 -13.69 -16.15 4.21
CA VAL A 619 -12.77 -17.29 4.11
C VAL A 619 -13.51 -18.63 4.28
N SER A 620 -14.54 -18.70 5.13
CA SER A 620 -15.32 -19.94 5.33
C SER A 620 -16.27 -20.24 4.17
N ASN A 621 -16.75 -19.21 3.48
CA ASN A 621 -17.71 -19.31 2.40
C ASN A 621 -17.34 -18.33 1.26
N PRO A 622 -16.32 -18.67 0.46
CA PRO A 622 -15.83 -17.80 -0.60
C PRO A 622 -16.89 -17.54 -1.68
N PHE A 623 -17.80 -18.49 -1.94
CA PHE A 623 -18.91 -18.31 -2.88
C PHE A 623 -19.86 -17.20 -2.45
N LYS A 624 -20.10 -17.02 -1.14
CA LYS A 624 -20.94 -15.94 -0.63
C LYS A 624 -20.29 -14.58 -0.86
N ALA A 625 -18.99 -14.47 -0.58
CA ALA A 625 -18.22 -13.25 -0.85
C ALA A 625 -18.17 -12.94 -2.35
N LEU A 626 -17.93 -13.96 -3.19
CA LEU A 626 -17.93 -13.84 -4.65
C LEU A 626 -19.29 -13.37 -5.17
N LYS A 627 -20.39 -13.90 -4.65
CA LYS A 627 -21.75 -13.47 -5.02
C LYS A 627 -21.98 -11.99 -4.75
N VAL A 628 -21.60 -11.49 -3.57
CA VAL A 628 -21.72 -10.06 -3.24
C VAL A 628 -20.80 -9.21 -4.13
N SER A 629 -19.61 -9.70 -4.45
CA SER A 629 -18.70 -9.01 -5.37
C SER A 629 -19.25 -8.93 -6.81
N LEU A 630 -19.90 -9.98 -7.30
CA LEU A 630 -20.42 -10.04 -8.68
C LEU A 630 -21.74 -9.28 -8.86
N PHE A 631 -22.65 -9.37 -7.88
CA PHE A 631 -24.00 -8.83 -8.01
C PHE A 631 -24.22 -7.55 -7.20
N GLY A 632 -23.22 -7.11 -6.44
CA GLY A 632 -23.33 -6.01 -5.51
C GLY A 632 -24.20 -6.31 -4.29
N ILE A 633 -24.42 -5.28 -3.48
CA ILE A 633 -25.24 -5.37 -2.27
C ILE A 633 -26.72 -5.36 -2.67
N LYS A 634 -27.49 -6.32 -2.15
CA LYS A 634 -28.93 -6.36 -2.39
C LYS A 634 -29.63 -5.24 -1.59
N THR A 635 -30.41 -4.40 -2.27
CA THR A 635 -31.08 -3.25 -1.64
C THR A 635 -32.61 -3.32 -1.62
N SER A 636 -33.21 -4.42 -2.10
CA SER A 636 -34.66 -4.60 -2.14
C SER A 636 -35.07 -6.02 -1.70
N GLY A 637 -36.32 -6.21 -1.31
CA GLY A 637 -36.84 -7.49 -0.83
C GLY A 637 -36.63 -7.73 0.69
N PRO A 638 -36.99 -8.94 1.18
CA PRO A 638 -36.99 -9.21 2.62
C PRO A 638 -35.58 -9.15 3.22
N MET A 639 -35.47 -8.54 4.41
CA MET A 639 -34.27 -8.57 5.25
C MET A 639 -34.11 -9.93 5.93
N ALA A 640 -32.89 -10.26 6.37
CA ALA A 640 -32.68 -11.39 7.27
C ALA A 640 -33.46 -11.20 8.59
N PRO A 641 -34.04 -12.26 9.17
CA PRO A 641 -34.77 -12.18 10.44
C PRO A 641 -33.92 -11.53 11.54
N GLU A 642 -34.49 -10.73 12.45
CA GLU A 642 -33.68 -10.17 13.54
C GLU A 642 -33.22 -11.25 14.54
N ILE A 643 -32.11 -10.98 15.22
CA ILE A 643 -31.63 -11.81 16.31
C ILE A 643 -32.58 -11.63 17.50
N ASP A 644 -32.99 -12.74 18.12
CA ASP A 644 -33.82 -12.73 19.32
C ASP A 644 -33.09 -12.04 20.48
N LEU A 645 -33.70 -11.00 21.04
CA LEU A 645 -33.15 -10.21 22.15
C LEU A 645 -33.74 -10.64 23.52
N SER A 646 -34.72 -11.53 23.54
CA SER A 646 -35.45 -11.91 24.77
C SER A 646 -34.61 -12.61 25.83
N LYS A 647 -33.44 -13.14 25.45
CA LYS A 647 -32.53 -13.90 26.32
C LYS A 647 -31.25 -13.12 26.69
N GLN A 648 -31.22 -11.81 26.43
CA GLN A 648 -30.08 -10.99 26.77
C GLN A 648 -29.89 -10.89 28.28
N ARG A 649 -28.62 -10.87 28.71
CA ARG A 649 -28.30 -10.52 30.10
C ARG A 649 -28.40 -9.00 30.32
N PRO A 650 -28.74 -8.55 31.54
CA PRO A 650 -28.88 -7.12 31.85
C PRO A 650 -27.60 -6.30 31.70
N ALA A 651 -27.73 -5.04 31.28
CA ALA A 651 -26.66 -4.05 31.19
C ALA A 651 -25.96 -3.79 32.54
N GLN A 652 -24.63 -3.72 32.53
CA GLN A 652 -23.81 -3.41 33.70
C GLN A 652 -23.10 -2.06 33.53
N TYR A 653 -23.44 -1.09 34.36
CA TYR A 653 -22.92 0.28 34.31
C TYR A 653 -21.75 0.45 35.30
N VAL A 654 -20.55 0.06 34.88
CA VAL A 654 -19.34 0.00 35.75
C VAL A 654 -18.34 1.12 35.49
N PHE A 655 -18.70 2.08 34.63
CA PHE A 655 -17.76 3.10 34.17
C PHE A 655 -17.19 3.93 35.33
N SER A 656 -18.07 4.52 36.15
CA SER A 656 -17.66 5.40 37.25
C SER A 656 -16.79 4.67 38.27
N SER A 657 -17.10 3.40 38.57
CA SER A 657 -16.28 2.60 39.50
C SER A 657 -14.88 2.32 38.93
N GLU A 658 -14.77 2.01 37.63
CA GLU A 658 -13.47 1.81 36.99
C GLU A 658 -12.63 3.10 37.00
N VAL A 659 -13.23 4.27 36.75
CA VAL A 659 -12.52 5.55 36.84
C VAL A 659 -12.03 5.82 38.26
N GLN A 660 -12.88 5.64 39.27
CA GLN A 660 -12.49 5.86 40.67
C GLN A 660 -11.36 4.91 41.10
N LYS A 661 -11.42 3.65 40.67
CA LYS A 661 -10.35 2.68 40.88
C LYS A 661 -9.04 3.16 40.27
N ARG A 662 -9.06 3.60 39.01
CA ARG A 662 -7.85 4.13 38.33
C ARG A 662 -7.32 5.38 38.99
N LEU A 663 -8.16 6.34 39.36
CA LEU A 663 -7.70 7.52 40.10
C LEU A 663 -7.03 7.15 41.43
N SER A 664 -7.54 6.13 42.12
CA SER A 664 -6.95 5.65 43.37
C SER A 664 -5.58 5.00 43.14
N GLU A 665 -5.43 4.18 42.10
CA GLU A 665 -4.14 3.60 41.69
C GLU A 665 -3.13 4.70 41.30
N ILE A 666 -3.57 5.69 40.53
CA ILE A 666 -2.76 6.85 40.13
C ILE A 666 -2.20 7.59 41.34
N ARG A 667 -3.06 7.90 42.33
CA ARG A 667 -2.66 8.58 43.56
C ARG A 667 -1.67 7.75 44.38
N ALA A 668 -1.86 6.44 44.43
CA ALA A 668 -0.96 5.53 45.14
C ALA A 668 0.43 5.47 44.48
N ASP A 669 0.49 5.44 43.14
CA ASP A 669 1.76 5.46 42.40
C ASP A 669 2.50 6.79 42.58
N GLU A 670 1.77 7.91 42.55
CA GLU A 670 2.33 9.25 42.79
C GLU A 670 2.89 9.39 44.21
N ALA A 671 2.19 8.86 45.22
CA ALA A 671 2.66 8.83 46.60
C ALA A 671 3.97 8.02 46.74
N LYS A 672 4.02 6.81 46.16
CA LYS A 672 5.23 5.98 46.14
C LYS A 672 6.40 6.67 45.44
N ALA A 673 6.15 7.33 44.32
CA ALA A 673 7.17 8.07 43.59
C ALA A 673 7.70 9.27 44.40
N ALA A 674 6.82 9.98 45.10
CA ALA A 674 7.19 11.07 46.00
C ALA A 674 8.04 10.57 47.18
N GLU A 675 7.66 9.45 47.80
CA GLU A 675 8.44 8.79 48.86
C GLU A 675 9.82 8.36 48.37
N ALA A 676 9.91 7.71 47.20
CA ALA A 676 11.18 7.31 46.61
C ALA A 676 12.08 8.51 46.28
N LYS A 677 11.49 9.61 45.79
CA LYS A 677 12.21 10.86 45.53
C LYS A 677 12.70 11.50 46.83
N ALA A 678 11.87 11.53 47.88
CA ALA A 678 12.23 12.05 49.19
C ALA A 678 13.35 11.21 49.84
N ALA A 679 13.27 9.88 49.76
CA ALA A 679 14.32 8.97 50.22
C ALA A 679 15.64 9.19 49.47
N LYS A 680 15.59 9.38 48.14
CA LYS A 680 16.78 9.68 47.33
C LYS A 680 17.39 11.04 47.68
N LEU A 681 16.56 12.06 47.94
CA LEU A 681 17.03 13.38 48.35
C LEU A 681 17.65 13.35 49.76
N ALA A 682 17.04 12.63 50.69
CA ALA A 682 17.56 12.43 52.05
C ALA A 682 18.89 11.65 52.06
N ALA A 683 19.05 10.66 51.17
CA ALA A 683 20.31 9.95 50.99
C ALA A 683 21.42 10.83 50.40
N GLN A 684 21.05 11.83 49.57
CA GLN A 684 22.00 12.80 49.00
C GLN A 684 22.41 13.89 50.01
N THR A 685 21.54 14.27 50.95
CA THR A 685 21.87 15.22 52.02
C THR A 685 22.58 14.58 53.22
N ALA A 686 22.55 13.26 53.35
CA ALA A 686 23.25 12.50 54.40
C ALA A 686 24.69 12.07 54.02
N ALA A 687 25.19 12.40 52.83
CA ALA A 687 26.58 12.15 52.45
C ALA A 687 27.53 13.11 53.23
N PRO A 688 28.47 12.61 54.06
CA PRO A 688 29.33 13.49 54.83
C PRO A 688 30.36 14.18 53.92
N ALA A 689 30.49 15.50 54.10
CA ALA A 689 31.63 16.25 53.60
C ALA A 689 32.88 15.84 54.38
N THR A 690 33.58 14.80 53.94
CA THR A 690 34.88 14.41 54.47
C THR A 690 35.87 14.21 53.33
N ASN A 691 36.64 15.26 53.02
CA ASN A 691 38.09 15.26 53.19
C ASN A 691 38.71 16.53 52.58
N ALA A 692 38.96 17.52 53.44
CA ALA A 692 39.98 18.52 53.23
C ALA A 692 40.60 18.85 54.60
N SER A 693 41.67 18.15 54.97
CA SER A 693 42.71 18.63 55.88
C SER A 693 43.71 17.51 56.21
N THR A 694 44.83 17.47 55.48
CA THR A 694 46.15 17.14 56.05
C THR A 694 47.21 17.85 55.21
N ALA A 695 47.64 19.01 55.70
CA ALA A 695 48.92 19.63 55.38
C ALA A 695 49.42 20.36 56.63
N ALA A 696 50.16 19.64 57.46
CA ALA A 696 51.30 20.08 58.27
C ALA A 696 51.98 18.83 58.84
#